data_AF-A0A7J6U3B2-F1
#
_entry.id   AF-A0A7J6U3B2-F1
#
_cell.length_a   1.000
_cell.length_b   1.000
_cell.length_c   1.000
_cell.angle_alpha   90.00
_cell.angle_beta   90.00
_cell.angle_gamma   90.00
#
_symmetry.space_group_name_H-M   'P 1'
#
loop_
_entity.id
_entity.type
_entity.pdbx_description
1 polymer ?
#
loop_
_entity_poly.entity_id
_entity_poly.type
_entity_poly.pdbx_seq_one_letter_code
_entity_poly.pdbx_strand_id
1 'polypeptide(L)'
;MVQKVLSLRFEPSSSLAALQTLSSFYGEGNSVDQRRNLRYMIENENLKLSKEFVEDFSNVESSIEDMSKRIADLESLLDTASSQLQDSRDNTHEVLARARKLNLHKKHTTEKKEVLDLFSSRFILSPEDEARIRNSDTPIDDDFFRSLKQLHRVRLEARRMLDELNDSSGSSTAAEGGGVPSTPSSTSDGANSSHDELKGGSHYDAALAVDILHQTSDLQEIAYERIFVWIQRQCKELVSVASDHEAEEEVSIRIKKGLHVIRHRIVYFNHSAKEISRVRRQLLLQRFHETLVKGGPASRPIDIRAYDIVRYTNDMLAWIHEQVAAEREFFIQTFADDDEEAGGSGPAGTSDNTSGEKAMTWWEGLGIALSGVAEHLRHKVEVAVSGGYANLPRTASSLTADDSSFAANAKSSGKDGRSRTRSSSIWEDTIGHGPGPVELFKVSKLFSFFETTLQPLVLPSDATDDDVAAEPLLTTLSNLETQTHRRFLDAWEAQAQAIRSTSTYLLSASSSLHDLSPPPFVENTVHSLEEILSIFQESHTMLSGVKCIDTQTEDEQAQAELFPILAGALDPLLQFCQQISTAMAKGDAPVFMLNCLVAMQTPLLRFPFTSQRVTMLHSLIEDQMNSLIREHSESTLRQLGLAEILGQLARGEDVDPMTLSACFRGFYTALFNISGTLSIPVIDRLGDRSLRSQARQGVGLQIADAYEKIYNYATEHFPDIHASHTPESVRALLDV
;
A
#
# COMPACT_ATOMS: atom_id res chain seq x y z
N MET A 1 -88.63 -160.66 -9.19
CA MET A 1 -87.17 -160.39 -9.20
C MET A 1 -86.92 -158.93 -9.58
N VAL A 2 -87.10 -157.93 -8.73
CA VAL A 2 -86.38 -157.67 -7.46
C VAL A 2 -84.85 -157.55 -7.64
N GLN A 3 -84.22 -158.29 -8.56
CA GLN A 3 -82.78 -158.17 -8.85
C GLN A 3 -82.44 -157.03 -9.82
N LYS A 4 -83.39 -156.60 -10.67
CA LYS A 4 -83.18 -155.51 -11.65
C LYS A 4 -83.46 -154.11 -11.10
N VAL A 5 -84.15 -154.03 -9.96
CA VAL A 5 -84.38 -152.78 -9.20
C VAL A 5 -83.21 -152.47 -8.24
N LEU A 6 -82.38 -153.48 -7.94
CA LEU A 6 -81.20 -153.36 -7.07
C LEU A 6 -79.88 -153.14 -7.84
N SER A 7 -79.87 -153.28 -9.17
CA SER A 7 -78.70 -152.99 -9.98
C SER A 7 -78.80 -151.59 -10.58
N LEU A 8 -78.21 -150.63 -9.87
CA LEU A 8 -77.73 -149.32 -10.34
C LEU A 8 -78.79 -148.21 -10.46
N ARG A 9 -78.65 -147.01 -9.88
CA ARG A 9 -77.84 -146.42 -8.79
C ARG A 9 -78.55 -145.06 -8.56
N PHE A 10 -79.09 -144.79 -7.38
CA PHE A 10 -79.74 -143.50 -7.08
C PHE A 10 -78.69 -142.51 -6.57
N GLU A 11 -78.44 -141.42 -7.30
CA GLU A 11 -77.89 -140.19 -6.70
C GLU A 11 -79.05 -139.34 -6.18
N PRO A 12 -79.19 -139.17 -4.85
CA PRO A 12 -80.42 -138.64 -4.27
C PRO A 12 -80.57 -137.13 -4.42
N SER A 13 -79.52 -136.33 -4.57
CA SER A 13 -79.63 -134.85 -4.49
C SER A 13 -80.02 -134.18 -5.82
N SER A 14 -79.32 -134.48 -6.92
CA SER A 14 -79.66 -133.95 -8.25
C SER A 14 -81.01 -134.47 -8.74
N SER A 15 -81.28 -135.77 -8.51
CA SER A 15 -82.58 -136.34 -8.87
C SER A 15 -83.71 -135.80 -7.99
N LEU A 16 -83.50 -135.54 -6.68
CA LEU A 16 -84.51 -134.86 -5.85
C LEU A 16 -84.75 -133.42 -6.29
N ALA A 17 -83.70 -132.64 -6.61
CA ALA A 17 -83.86 -131.26 -7.08
C ALA A 17 -84.55 -131.20 -8.46
N ALA A 18 -84.18 -132.10 -9.37
CA ALA A 18 -84.83 -132.27 -10.66
C ALA A 18 -86.27 -132.78 -10.52
N LEU A 19 -86.56 -133.66 -9.56
CA LEU A 19 -87.92 -134.14 -9.26
C LEU A 19 -88.76 -133.11 -8.52
N GLN A 20 -88.19 -132.27 -7.65
CA GLN A 20 -88.89 -131.15 -7.01
C GLN A 20 -89.23 -130.05 -8.01
N THR A 21 -88.29 -129.72 -8.91
CA THR A 21 -88.57 -128.77 -10.00
C THR A 21 -89.60 -129.36 -10.97
N LEU A 22 -89.49 -130.64 -11.35
CA LEU A 22 -90.53 -131.34 -12.12
C LEU A 22 -91.89 -131.41 -11.39
N SER A 23 -91.89 -131.56 -10.07
CA SER A 23 -93.10 -131.52 -9.24
C SER A 23 -93.74 -130.14 -9.22
N SER A 24 -92.96 -129.05 -9.30
CA SER A 24 -93.52 -127.69 -9.36
C SER A 24 -94.31 -127.43 -10.65
N PHE A 25 -94.07 -128.21 -11.71
CA PHE A 25 -94.82 -128.12 -12.97
C PHE A 25 -96.19 -128.83 -12.93
N TYR A 26 -96.43 -129.76 -11.99
CA TYR A 26 -97.72 -130.45 -11.84
C TYR A 26 -98.42 -129.99 -10.55
N GLY A 27 -99.43 -129.13 -10.66
CA GLY A 27 -100.38 -128.88 -9.56
C GLY A 27 -101.20 -130.13 -9.20
N GLU A 28 -102.00 -130.06 -8.12
CA GLU A 28 -102.72 -131.17 -7.43
C GLU A 28 -103.56 -132.17 -8.28
N GLY A 29 -103.60 -132.04 -9.61
CA GLY A 29 -104.14 -133.04 -10.51
C GLY A 29 -103.18 -133.32 -11.67
N ASN A 30 -102.56 -134.50 -11.67
CA ASN A 30 -101.71 -134.99 -12.75
C ASN A 30 -102.56 -135.38 -13.99
N SER A 31 -102.96 -134.37 -14.76
CA SER A 31 -103.74 -134.54 -16.00
C SER A 31 -102.83 -134.93 -17.18
N VAL A 32 -103.36 -135.73 -18.09
CA VAL A 32 -102.67 -136.17 -19.32
C VAL A 32 -102.23 -134.96 -20.18
N ASP A 33 -102.98 -133.85 -20.14
CA ASP A 33 -102.65 -132.64 -20.89
C ASP A 33 -101.38 -131.92 -20.37
N GLN A 34 -101.11 -131.96 -19.07
CA GLN A 34 -99.92 -131.33 -18.48
C GLN A 34 -98.63 -132.07 -18.85
N ARG A 35 -98.69 -133.41 -18.97
CA ARG A 35 -97.53 -134.21 -19.40
C ARG A 35 -97.15 -133.95 -20.85
N ARG A 36 -98.13 -133.63 -21.69
CA ARG A 36 -97.90 -133.38 -23.12
C ARG A 36 -97.18 -132.05 -23.37
N ASN A 37 -97.34 -131.06 -22.49
CA ASN A 37 -96.78 -129.72 -22.63
C ASN A 37 -95.51 -129.45 -21.79
N LEU A 38 -94.98 -130.44 -21.05
CA LEU A 38 -93.81 -130.27 -20.16
C LEU A 38 -92.55 -129.79 -20.92
N ARG A 39 -92.29 -130.34 -22.11
CA ARG A 39 -91.14 -129.93 -22.94
C ARG A 39 -91.24 -128.47 -23.37
N TYR A 40 -92.45 -128.04 -23.75
CA TYR A 40 -92.73 -126.65 -24.12
C TYR A 40 -92.47 -125.69 -22.95
N MET A 41 -92.85 -126.08 -21.72
CA MET A 41 -92.59 -125.24 -20.54
C MET A 41 -91.10 -125.16 -20.18
N ILE A 42 -90.37 -126.27 -20.24
CA ILE A 42 -88.92 -126.29 -19.95
C ILE A 42 -88.16 -125.48 -21.00
N GLU A 43 -88.49 -125.63 -22.28
CA GLU A 43 -87.86 -124.85 -23.35
C GLU A 43 -88.13 -123.35 -23.18
N ASN A 44 -89.35 -122.94 -22.76
CA ASN A 44 -89.69 -121.54 -22.56
C ASN A 44 -88.96 -120.88 -21.37
N GLU A 45 -88.79 -121.59 -20.25
CA GLU A 45 -88.01 -121.09 -19.11
C GLU A 45 -86.51 -120.99 -19.45
N ASN A 46 -85.96 -121.95 -20.20
CA ASN A 46 -84.55 -121.88 -20.62
C ASN A 46 -84.30 -120.72 -21.61
N LEU A 47 -85.29 -120.44 -22.47
CA LEU A 47 -85.28 -119.28 -23.36
C LEU A 47 -85.36 -117.95 -22.58
N LYS A 48 -86.09 -117.94 -21.46
CA LYS A 48 -86.17 -116.79 -20.57
C LYS A 48 -84.82 -116.52 -19.88
N LEU A 49 -84.19 -117.54 -19.30
CA LEU A 49 -82.87 -117.42 -18.69
C LEU A 49 -81.79 -116.98 -19.69
N SER A 50 -81.83 -117.52 -20.92
CA SER A 50 -80.88 -117.12 -21.97
C SER A 50 -81.06 -115.66 -22.39
N LYS A 51 -82.29 -115.12 -22.34
CA LYS A 51 -82.57 -113.70 -22.60
C LYS A 51 -82.05 -112.80 -21.48
N GLU A 52 -82.28 -113.18 -20.22
CA GLU A 52 -81.77 -112.43 -19.06
C GLU A 52 -80.22 -112.34 -19.10
N PHE A 53 -79.53 -113.42 -19.48
CA PHE A 53 -78.07 -113.40 -19.60
C PHE A 53 -77.56 -112.44 -20.70
N VAL A 54 -78.22 -112.40 -21.87
CA VAL A 54 -77.84 -111.49 -22.95
C VAL A 54 -78.09 -110.03 -22.55
N GLU A 55 -79.15 -109.77 -21.79
CA GLU A 55 -79.46 -108.45 -21.26
C GLU A 55 -78.36 -107.99 -20.29
N ASP A 56 -77.95 -108.84 -19.35
CA ASP A 56 -76.85 -108.54 -18.41
C ASP A 56 -75.51 -108.33 -19.12
N PHE A 57 -75.18 -109.12 -20.16
CA PHE A 57 -73.92 -108.97 -20.89
C PHE A 57 -73.88 -107.69 -21.74
N SER A 58 -75.03 -107.24 -22.26
CA SER A 58 -75.12 -105.98 -23.01
C SER A 58 -74.79 -104.75 -22.16
N ASN A 59 -75.10 -104.80 -20.85
CA ASN A 59 -74.74 -103.74 -19.91
C ASN A 59 -73.21 -103.64 -19.70
N VAL A 60 -72.51 -104.78 -19.73
CA VAL A 60 -71.05 -104.82 -19.61
C VAL A 60 -70.37 -104.31 -20.88
N GLU A 61 -70.87 -104.69 -22.05
CA GLU A 61 -70.38 -104.19 -23.35
C GLU A 61 -70.49 -102.66 -23.42
N SER A 62 -71.65 -102.11 -23.04
CA SER A 62 -71.86 -100.66 -22.98
C SER A 62 -70.90 -99.96 -22.01
N SER A 63 -70.59 -100.55 -20.85
CA SER A 63 -69.61 -99.96 -19.91
C SER A 63 -68.18 -99.96 -20.46
N ILE A 64 -67.81 -100.94 -21.28
CA ILE A 64 -66.47 -101.01 -21.91
C ILE A 64 -66.36 -100.00 -23.06
N GLU A 65 -67.42 -99.82 -23.86
CA GLU A 65 -67.47 -98.76 -24.87
C GLU A 65 -67.36 -97.36 -24.24
N ASP A 66 -68.05 -97.12 -23.13
CA ASP A 66 -67.98 -95.85 -22.38
C ASP A 66 -66.58 -95.58 -21.82
N MET A 67 -65.87 -96.59 -21.30
CA MET A 67 -64.48 -96.42 -20.87
C MET A 67 -63.55 -96.11 -22.05
N SER A 68 -63.73 -96.81 -23.17
CA SER A 68 -62.92 -96.59 -24.37
C SER A 68 -63.11 -95.17 -24.90
N LYS A 69 -64.34 -94.65 -24.87
CA LYS A 69 -64.66 -93.27 -25.22
C LYS A 69 -63.99 -92.26 -24.28
N ARG A 70 -64.03 -92.50 -22.96
CA ARG A 70 -63.37 -91.63 -21.97
C ARG A 70 -61.84 -91.59 -22.14
N ILE A 71 -61.22 -92.71 -22.52
CA ILE A 71 -59.78 -92.76 -22.78
C ILE A 71 -59.43 -91.93 -24.03
N ALA A 72 -60.20 -92.07 -25.11
CA ALA A 72 -60.01 -91.27 -26.32
C ALA A 72 -60.22 -89.77 -26.06
N ASP A 73 -61.22 -89.41 -25.26
CA ASP A 73 -61.45 -88.03 -24.84
C ASP A 73 -60.25 -87.50 -24.03
N LEU A 74 -59.67 -88.30 -23.13
CA LEU A 74 -58.51 -87.93 -22.33
C LEU A 74 -57.24 -87.76 -23.18
N GLU A 75 -56.99 -88.66 -24.13
CA GLU A 75 -55.89 -88.53 -25.09
C GLU A 75 -56.02 -87.22 -25.88
N SER A 76 -57.23 -86.89 -26.34
CA SER A 76 -57.48 -85.61 -27.05
C SER A 76 -57.25 -84.38 -26.16
N LEU A 77 -57.59 -84.46 -24.86
CA LEU A 77 -57.36 -83.38 -23.91
C LEU A 77 -55.87 -83.22 -23.59
N LEU A 78 -55.11 -84.32 -23.51
CA LEU A 78 -53.65 -84.28 -23.34
C LEU A 78 -52.96 -83.65 -24.56
N ASP A 79 -53.39 -83.99 -25.77
CA ASP A 79 -52.86 -83.37 -26.99
C ASP A 79 -53.20 -81.87 -27.06
N THR A 80 -54.43 -81.51 -26.70
CA THR A 80 -54.86 -80.10 -26.63
C THR A 80 -54.07 -79.33 -25.58
N ALA A 81 -53.88 -79.89 -24.38
CA ALA A 81 -53.11 -79.28 -23.31
C ALA A 81 -51.62 -79.15 -23.69
N SER A 82 -51.05 -80.16 -24.35
CA SER A 82 -49.67 -80.14 -24.84
C SER A 82 -49.47 -79.06 -25.91
N SER A 83 -50.39 -78.93 -26.87
CA SER A 83 -50.37 -77.87 -27.88
C SER A 83 -50.45 -76.48 -27.25
N GLN A 84 -51.35 -76.27 -26.28
CA GLN A 84 -51.46 -74.99 -25.57
C GLN A 84 -50.20 -74.66 -24.74
N LEU A 85 -49.57 -75.67 -24.14
CA LEU A 85 -48.31 -75.50 -23.42
C LEU A 85 -47.17 -75.10 -24.36
N GLN A 86 -47.12 -75.69 -25.54
CA GLN A 86 -46.13 -75.36 -26.56
C GLN A 86 -46.36 -73.94 -27.11
N ASP A 87 -47.60 -73.58 -27.43
CA ASP A 87 -47.96 -72.23 -27.88
C ASP A 87 -47.67 -71.19 -26.78
N SER A 88 -47.95 -71.50 -25.52
CA SER A 88 -47.61 -70.65 -24.38
C SER A 88 -46.09 -70.52 -24.21
N ARG A 89 -45.33 -71.60 -24.41
CA ARG A 89 -43.86 -71.61 -24.37
C ARG A 89 -43.27 -70.73 -25.48
N ASP A 90 -43.78 -70.82 -26.70
CA ASP A 90 -43.26 -70.05 -27.82
C ASP A 90 -43.63 -68.57 -27.71
N ASN A 91 -44.86 -68.26 -27.30
CA ASN A 91 -45.30 -66.90 -26.99
C ASN A 91 -44.50 -66.28 -25.83
N THR A 92 -44.24 -67.03 -24.76
CA THR A 92 -43.40 -66.55 -23.64
C THR A 92 -41.96 -66.34 -24.06
N HIS A 93 -41.40 -67.18 -24.93
CA HIS A 93 -40.07 -66.98 -25.49
C HIS A 93 -40.00 -65.71 -26.36
N GLU A 94 -41.03 -65.44 -27.18
CA GLU A 94 -41.10 -64.21 -27.97
C GLU A 94 -41.20 -62.96 -27.07
N VAL A 95 -42.06 -63.00 -26.05
CA VAL A 95 -42.18 -61.91 -25.06
C VAL A 95 -40.85 -61.71 -24.32
N LEU A 96 -40.17 -62.79 -23.92
CA LEU A 96 -38.85 -62.71 -23.29
C LEU A 96 -37.79 -62.15 -24.25
N ALA A 97 -37.83 -62.50 -25.54
CA ALA A 97 -36.92 -61.95 -26.54
C ALA A 97 -37.15 -60.44 -26.74
N ARG A 98 -38.41 -60.00 -26.83
CA ARG A 98 -38.77 -58.57 -26.87
C ARG A 98 -38.37 -57.86 -25.59
N ALA A 99 -38.60 -58.45 -24.42
CA ALA A 99 -38.20 -57.90 -23.13
C ALA A 99 -36.69 -57.77 -22.99
N ARG A 100 -35.91 -58.75 -23.48
CA ARG A 100 -34.44 -58.66 -23.55
C ARG A 100 -33.99 -57.52 -24.45
N LYS A 101 -34.58 -57.39 -25.65
CA LYS A 101 -34.28 -56.29 -26.58
C LYS A 101 -34.61 -54.93 -25.96
N LEU A 102 -35.78 -54.81 -25.32
CA LEU A 102 -36.21 -53.58 -24.64
C LEU A 102 -35.30 -53.24 -23.45
N ASN A 103 -34.88 -54.22 -22.65
CA ASN A 103 -33.95 -54.00 -21.55
C ASN A 103 -32.56 -53.60 -22.04
N LEU A 104 -32.09 -54.14 -23.16
CA LEU A 104 -30.83 -53.71 -23.78
C LEU A 104 -30.93 -52.26 -24.26
N HIS A 105 -32.05 -51.89 -24.92
CA HIS A 105 -32.31 -50.50 -25.29
C HIS A 105 -32.40 -49.59 -24.06
N LYS A 106 -33.08 -50.02 -22.99
CA LYS A 106 -33.15 -49.27 -21.73
C LYS A 106 -31.75 -49.02 -21.16
N LYS A 107 -30.89 -50.04 -21.11
CA LYS A 107 -29.50 -49.90 -20.63
C LYS A 107 -28.70 -48.90 -21.48
N HIS A 108 -28.76 -49.04 -22.80
CA HIS A 108 -28.06 -48.14 -23.71
C HIS A 108 -28.60 -46.70 -23.62
N THR A 109 -29.92 -46.52 -23.45
CA THR A 109 -30.53 -45.19 -23.23
C THR A 109 -30.14 -44.62 -21.87
N THR A 110 -29.99 -45.44 -20.82
CA THR A 110 -29.53 -44.96 -19.51
C THR A 110 -28.05 -44.56 -19.54
N GLU A 111 -27.20 -45.32 -20.21
CA GLU A 111 -25.78 -44.98 -20.40
C GLU A 111 -25.65 -43.69 -21.20
N LYS A 112 -26.41 -43.54 -22.30
CA LYS A 112 -26.44 -42.29 -23.07
C LYS A 112 -26.94 -41.11 -22.26
N LYS A 113 -27.93 -41.31 -21.39
CA LYS A 113 -28.42 -40.28 -20.48
C LYS A 113 -27.33 -39.87 -19.48
N GLU A 114 -26.63 -40.82 -18.88
CA GLU A 114 -25.55 -40.55 -17.94
C GLU A 114 -24.40 -39.77 -18.60
N VAL A 115 -23.99 -40.16 -19.80
CA VAL A 115 -22.98 -39.42 -20.59
C VAL A 115 -23.47 -38.01 -20.95
N LEU A 116 -24.74 -37.85 -21.30
CA LEU A 116 -25.32 -36.55 -21.62
C LEU A 116 -25.42 -35.66 -20.37
N ASP A 117 -25.79 -36.20 -19.22
CA ASP A 117 -25.83 -35.48 -17.94
C ASP A 117 -24.41 -35.05 -17.52
N LEU A 118 -23.40 -35.91 -17.69
CA LEU A 118 -22.00 -35.56 -17.50
C LEU A 118 -21.55 -34.46 -18.46
N PHE A 119 -21.87 -34.59 -19.75
CA PHE A 119 -21.53 -33.60 -20.77
C PHE A 119 -22.19 -32.24 -20.49
N SER A 120 -23.48 -32.21 -20.16
CA SER A 120 -24.20 -30.99 -19.80
C SER A 120 -23.62 -30.33 -18.56
N SER A 121 -23.25 -31.09 -17.52
CA SER A 121 -22.62 -30.52 -16.32
C SER A 121 -21.20 -29.97 -16.56
N ARG A 122 -20.52 -30.48 -17.59
CA ARG A 122 -19.13 -30.17 -17.92
C ARG A 122 -19.02 -28.97 -18.88
N PHE A 123 -19.83 -28.96 -19.93
CA PHE A 123 -19.68 -28.04 -21.06
C PHE A 123 -20.84 -27.07 -21.25
N ILE A 124 -21.94 -27.21 -20.51
CA ILE A 124 -23.10 -26.31 -20.61
C ILE A 124 -23.27 -25.57 -19.28
N LEU A 125 -23.34 -24.25 -19.35
CA LEU A 125 -23.69 -23.44 -18.19
C LEU A 125 -25.18 -23.64 -17.88
N SER A 126 -25.54 -23.78 -16.60
CA SER A 126 -26.96 -23.92 -16.22
C SER A 126 -27.76 -22.73 -16.78
N PRO A 127 -28.97 -22.91 -17.33
CA PRO A 127 -29.77 -21.81 -17.88
C PRO A 127 -30.10 -20.75 -16.81
N GLU A 128 -30.09 -21.12 -15.53
CA GLU A 128 -30.22 -20.18 -14.41
C GLU A 128 -28.95 -19.33 -14.21
N ASP A 129 -27.76 -19.92 -14.37
CA ASP A 129 -26.48 -19.23 -14.29
C ASP A 129 -26.29 -18.29 -15.49
N GLU A 130 -26.69 -18.73 -16.69
CA GLU A 130 -26.67 -17.89 -17.89
C GLU A 130 -27.64 -16.70 -17.74
N ALA A 131 -28.86 -16.92 -17.26
CA ALA A 131 -29.82 -15.86 -16.98
C ALA A 131 -29.29 -14.89 -15.92
N ARG A 132 -28.61 -15.38 -14.87
CA ARG A 132 -27.95 -14.55 -13.86
C ARG A 132 -26.84 -13.69 -14.45
N ILE A 133 -26.12 -14.15 -15.47
CA ILE A 133 -25.06 -13.38 -16.13
C ILE A 133 -25.64 -12.39 -17.15
N ARG A 134 -26.72 -12.75 -17.84
CA ARG A 134 -27.32 -11.93 -18.89
C ARG A 134 -28.29 -10.86 -18.39
N ASN A 135 -29.05 -11.13 -17.33
CA ASN A 135 -30.09 -10.23 -16.84
C ASN A 135 -29.50 -9.07 -16.03
N SER A 136 -29.59 -7.84 -16.56
CA SER A 136 -29.12 -6.61 -15.92
C SER A 136 -29.73 -6.33 -14.54
N ASP A 137 -30.91 -6.88 -14.26
CA ASP A 137 -31.71 -6.57 -13.08
C ASP A 137 -31.35 -7.42 -11.85
N THR A 138 -30.53 -8.45 -12.03
CA THR A 138 -30.07 -9.30 -10.92
C THR A 138 -28.92 -8.63 -10.15
N PRO A 139 -28.95 -8.62 -8.81
CA PRO A 139 -27.84 -8.10 -8.01
C PRO A 139 -26.59 -8.95 -8.21
N ILE A 140 -25.42 -8.30 -8.12
CA ILE A 140 -24.11 -8.97 -8.17
C ILE A 140 -23.78 -9.44 -6.76
N ASP A 141 -24.22 -10.65 -6.47
CA ASP A 141 -24.02 -11.34 -5.19
C ASP A 141 -22.95 -12.44 -5.32
N ASP A 142 -22.59 -13.11 -4.21
CA ASP A 142 -21.65 -14.23 -4.21
C ASP A 142 -22.05 -15.34 -5.22
N ASP A 143 -23.34 -15.53 -5.48
CA ASP A 143 -23.84 -16.49 -6.46
C ASP A 143 -23.60 -16.06 -7.92
N PHE A 144 -23.54 -14.76 -8.22
CA PHE A 144 -23.09 -14.27 -9.51
C PHE A 144 -21.60 -14.59 -9.72
N PHE A 145 -20.77 -14.34 -8.70
CA PHE A 145 -19.34 -14.69 -8.76
C PHE A 145 -19.11 -16.21 -8.88
N ARG A 146 -19.94 -17.04 -8.25
CA ARG A 146 -19.93 -18.51 -8.47
C ARG A 146 -20.28 -18.87 -9.91
N SER A 147 -21.35 -18.26 -10.46
CA SER A 147 -21.77 -18.47 -11.85
C SER A 147 -20.67 -18.07 -12.84
N LEU A 148 -19.94 -17.00 -12.56
CA LEU A 148 -18.82 -16.54 -13.39
C LEU A 148 -17.58 -17.44 -13.28
N LYS A 149 -17.25 -17.93 -12.08
CA LYS A 149 -16.20 -18.96 -11.88
C LYS A 149 -16.55 -20.24 -12.65
N GLN A 150 -17.82 -20.63 -12.61
CA GLN A 150 -18.34 -21.76 -13.39
C GLN A 150 -18.17 -21.51 -14.90
N LEU A 151 -18.50 -20.32 -15.40
CA LEU A 151 -18.28 -19.93 -16.80
C LEU A 151 -16.79 -20.00 -17.19
N HIS A 152 -15.89 -19.48 -16.34
CA HIS A 152 -14.44 -19.57 -16.57
C HIS A 152 -13.95 -21.02 -16.61
N ARG A 153 -14.48 -21.88 -15.73
CA ARG A 153 -14.16 -23.31 -15.73
C ARG A 153 -14.61 -24.00 -17.03
N VAL A 154 -15.84 -23.76 -17.48
CA VAL A 154 -16.36 -24.31 -18.75
C VAL A 154 -15.49 -23.87 -19.92
N ARG A 155 -15.10 -22.59 -19.95
CA ARG A 155 -14.20 -22.05 -20.98
C ARG A 155 -12.82 -22.72 -20.96
N LEU A 156 -12.23 -22.92 -19.78
CA LEU A 156 -10.93 -23.61 -19.64
C LEU A 156 -11.02 -25.06 -20.13
N GLU A 157 -12.12 -25.75 -19.83
CA GLU A 157 -12.35 -27.13 -20.24
C GLU A 157 -12.57 -27.26 -21.75
N ALA A 158 -13.32 -26.33 -22.36
CA ALA A 158 -13.48 -26.26 -23.82
C ALA A 158 -12.16 -25.94 -24.53
N ARG A 159 -11.33 -25.07 -23.95
CA ARG A 159 -10.00 -24.77 -24.48
C ARG A 159 -9.07 -25.97 -24.40
N ARG A 160 -9.06 -26.67 -23.25
CA ARG A 160 -8.28 -27.89 -23.07
C ARG A 160 -8.71 -28.99 -24.05
N MET A 161 -10.01 -29.15 -24.30
CA MET A 161 -10.53 -30.07 -25.31
C MET A 161 -10.00 -29.72 -26.72
N LEU A 162 -9.95 -28.44 -27.07
CA LEU A 162 -9.40 -27.96 -28.34
C LEU A 162 -7.89 -28.22 -28.45
N ASP A 163 -7.14 -27.98 -27.37
CA ASP A 163 -5.69 -28.24 -27.31
C ASP A 163 -5.39 -29.75 -27.46
N GLU A 164 -6.13 -30.62 -26.76
CA GLU A 164 -5.99 -32.09 -26.85
C GLU A 164 -6.31 -32.62 -28.27
N LEU A 165 -7.30 -32.02 -28.95
CA LEU A 165 -7.63 -32.36 -30.34
C LEU A 165 -6.56 -31.87 -31.32
N ASN A 166 -5.97 -30.70 -31.08
CA ASN A 166 -4.91 -30.15 -31.93
C ASN A 166 -3.60 -30.96 -31.81
N ASP A 167 -3.21 -31.37 -30.60
CA ASP A 167 -2.05 -32.22 -30.34
C ASP A 167 -2.19 -33.61 -30.98
N SER A 168 -3.42 -34.17 -31.00
CA SER A 168 -3.71 -35.43 -31.70
C SER A 168 -3.55 -35.33 -33.22
N SER A 169 -3.77 -34.14 -33.79
CA SER A 169 -3.59 -33.86 -35.22
C SER A 169 -2.13 -33.56 -35.59
N GLY A 170 -1.36 -32.94 -34.69
CA GLY A 170 0.05 -32.57 -34.88
C GLY A 170 1.03 -33.75 -34.85
N SER A 171 0.66 -34.91 -34.31
CA SER A 171 1.50 -36.12 -34.32
C SER A 171 1.57 -36.84 -35.68
N SER A 172 0.84 -36.38 -36.71
CA SER A 172 0.72 -37.10 -37.99
C SER A 172 1.61 -36.59 -39.12
N THR A 173 2.34 -35.47 -38.94
CA THR A 173 3.11 -34.83 -40.02
C THR A 173 4.51 -34.40 -39.57
N ALA A 174 5.38 -35.37 -39.30
CA ALA A 174 6.81 -35.12 -39.17
C ALA A 174 7.64 -36.38 -39.50
N ALA A 175 7.55 -36.88 -40.74
CA ALA A 175 8.59 -37.73 -41.31
C ALA A 175 8.60 -37.65 -42.85
N GLU A 176 9.80 -37.37 -43.37
CA GLU A 176 10.28 -37.55 -44.74
C GLU A 176 10.04 -36.43 -45.77
N GLY A 177 11.11 -35.65 -45.97
CA GLY A 177 11.34 -34.89 -47.19
C GLY A 177 12.14 -35.68 -48.22
N GLY A 178 11.87 -35.39 -49.50
CA GLY A 178 12.87 -35.44 -50.58
C GLY A 178 12.64 -36.45 -51.71
N GLY A 179 12.14 -36.00 -52.86
CA GLY A 179 12.31 -36.68 -54.16
C GLY A 179 11.16 -36.47 -55.16
N VAL A 180 11.42 -35.75 -56.26
CA VAL A 180 10.48 -35.29 -57.30
C VAL A 180 10.26 -36.35 -58.43
N PRO A 181 9.50 -36.11 -59.53
CA PRO A 181 8.16 -36.65 -59.82
C PRO A 181 8.08 -37.59 -61.05
N SER A 182 6.99 -38.36 -61.21
CA SER A 182 6.54 -38.92 -62.51
C SER A 182 5.09 -39.45 -62.45
N THR A 183 4.23 -38.96 -63.35
CA THR A 183 2.91 -39.52 -63.76
C THR A 183 3.07 -40.47 -64.97
N PRO A 184 2.03 -41.17 -65.52
CA PRO A 184 0.66 -41.53 -65.07
C PRO A 184 0.22 -43.01 -65.38
N SER A 185 -1.09 -43.30 -65.21
CA SER A 185 -1.91 -44.43 -65.73
C SER A 185 -1.99 -45.69 -64.83
N SER A 186 -3.09 -46.44 -64.65
CA SER A 186 -4.42 -46.53 -65.30
C SER A 186 -5.42 -47.30 -64.38
N THR A 187 -6.71 -46.96 -64.51
CA THR A 187 -7.94 -47.79 -64.36
C THR A 187 -7.96 -49.03 -63.44
N SER A 188 -8.89 -49.07 -62.47
CA SER A 188 -10.09 -49.95 -62.52
C SER A 188 -10.97 -49.80 -61.27
N ASP A 189 -12.26 -49.58 -61.54
CA ASP A 189 -13.48 -50.09 -60.90
C ASP A 189 -13.53 -50.45 -59.41
N GLY A 190 -14.60 -49.93 -58.77
CA GLY A 190 -15.47 -50.78 -57.95
C GLY A 190 -15.61 -50.40 -56.49
N ALA A 191 -16.69 -49.67 -56.20
CA ALA A 191 -17.55 -49.79 -55.02
C ALA A 191 -16.88 -50.01 -53.63
N ASN A 192 -16.93 -48.96 -52.80
CA ASN A 192 -17.58 -49.05 -51.49
C ASN A 192 -17.79 -47.66 -50.88
N SER A 193 -19.05 -47.23 -50.90
CA SER A 193 -19.59 -46.10 -50.16
C SER A 193 -19.85 -46.55 -48.72
N SER A 194 -18.85 -46.44 -47.84
CA SER A 194 -19.03 -46.43 -46.37
C SER A 194 -17.68 -46.23 -45.65
N HIS A 195 -16.99 -45.12 -45.91
CA HIS A 195 -15.77 -44.76 -45.16
C HIS A 195 -15.57 -43.25 -45.09
N ASP A 196 -16.63 -42.50 -44.74
CA ASP A 196 -16.55 -41.02 -44.61
C ASP A 196 -17.10 -40.47 -43.29
N GLU A 197 -17.50 -41.32 -42.33
CA GLU A 197 -18.05 -40.85 -41.04
C GLU A 197 -16.99 -40.72 -39.92
N LEU A 198 -15.79 -41.27 -40.09
CA LEU A 198 -14.76 -41.29 -39.01
C LEU A 198 -13.74 -40.14 -39.08
N LYS A 199 -13.64 -39.40 -40.20
CA LYS A 199 -12.87 -38.14 -40.26
C LYS A 199 -13.70 -36.90 -39.93
N GLY A 200 -15.03 -37.00 -40.00
CA GLY A 200 -15.93 -35.92 -39.62
C GLY A 200 -15.98 -35.68 -38.10
N GLY A 201 -15.89 -36.75 -37.29
CA GLY A 201 -16.02 -36.67 -35.82
C GLY A 201 -15.07 -35.67 -35.14
N SER A 202 -13.78 -35.71 -35.49
CA SER A 202 -12.78 -34.77 -34.96
C SER A 202 -13.07 -33.31 -35.33
N HIS A 203 -13.63 -33.07 -36.52
CA HIS A 203 -14.00 -31.73 -36.96
C HIS A 203 -15.27 -31.22 -36.27
N TYR A 204 -16.23 -32.10 -35.94
CA TYR A 204 -17.41 -31.74 -35.18
C TYR A 204 -17.07 -31.44 -33.71
N ASP A 205 -16.15 -32.19 -33.11
CA ASP A 205 -15.68 -31.96 -31.74
C ASP A 205 -14.90 -30.64 -31.62
N ALA A 206 -14.05 -30.33 -32.61
CA ALA A 206 -13.35 -29.06 -32.68
C ALA A 206 -14.31 -27.87 -32.94
N ALA A 207 -15.29 -28.03 -33.84
CA ALA A 207 -16.29 -27.01 -34.10
C ALA A 207 -17.16 -26.73 -32.86
N LEU A 208 -17.58 -27.77 -32.14
CA LEU A 208 -18.34 -27.64 -30.89
C LEU A 208 -17.53 -26.90 -29.81
N ALA A 209 -16.24 -27.23 -29.66
CA ALA A 209 -15.37 -26.54 -28.72
C ALA A 209 -15.22 -25.04 -29.09
N VAL A 210 -15.05 -24.72 -30.38
CA VAL A 210 -14.99 -23.32 -30.86
C VAL A 210 -16.31 -22.59 -30.63
N ASP A 211 -17.46 -23.22 -30.89
CA ASP A 211 -18.78 -22.63 -30.66
C ASP A 211 -19.02 -22.34 -29.17
N ILE A 212 -18.66 -23.26 -28.28
CA ILE A 212 -18.71 -23.05 -26.83
C ILE A 212 -17.76 -21.91 -26.43
N LEU A 213 -16.56 -21.83 -26.98
CA LEU A 213 -15.63 -20.74 -26.71
C LEU A 213 -16.14 -19.37 -27.18
N HIS A 214 -16.88 -19.32 -28.28
CA HIS A 214 -17.52 -18.09 -28.76
C HIS A 214 -18.66 -17.68 -27.83
N GLN A 215 -19.62 -18.58 -27.55
CA GLN A 215 -20.75 -18.31 -26.65
C GLN A 215 -20.30 -17.91 -25.24
N THR A 216 -19.29 -18.60 -24.70
CA THR A 216 -18.72 -18.26 -23.38
C THR A 216 -17.96 -16.94 -23.38
N SER A 217 -17.37 -16.53 -24.51
CA SER A 217 -16.73 -15.22 -24.66
C SER A 217 -17.76 -14.09 -24.61
N ASP A 218 -18.88 -14.23 -25.34
CA ASP A 218 -19.96 -13.24 -25.34
C ASP A 218 -20.55 -13.07 -23.93
N LEU A 219 -20.81 -14.19 -23.23
CA LEU A 219 -21.28 -14.17 -21.84
C LEU A 219 -20.26 -13.55 -20.89
N GLN A 220 -18.96 -13.79 -21.13
CA GLN A 220 -17.87 -13.23 -20.33
C GLN A 220 -17.75 -11.71 -20.52
N GLU A 221 -17.92 -11.21 -21.74
CA GLU A 221 -17.95 -9.77 -22.02
C GLU A 221 -19.12 -9.08 -21.31
N ILE A 222 -20.32 -9.66 -21.40
CA ILE A 222 -21.51 -9.15 -20.68
C ILE A 222 -21.26 -9.16 -19.16
N ALA A 223 -20.66 -10.24 -18.63
CA ALA A 223 -20.34 -10.32 -17.21
C ALA A 223 -19.36 -9.23 -16.78
N TYR A 224 -18.30 -8.97 -17.55
CA TYR A 224 -17.32 -7.94 -17.23
C TYR A 224 -17.89 -6.53 -17.35
N GLU A 225 -18.71 -6.24 -18.36
CA GLU A 225 -19.40 -4.95 -18.47
C GLU A 225 -20.31 -4.71 -17.26
N ARG A 226 -21.03 -5.74 -16.81
CA ARG A 226 -21.88 -5.64 -15.61
C ARG A 226 -21.07 -5.43 -14.34
N ILE A 227 -19.99 -6.17 -14.13
CA ILE A 227 -19.10 -5.95 -12.97
C ILE A 227 -18.50 -4.55 -13.04
N PHE A 228 -18.11 -4.07 -14.23
CA PHE A 228 -17.57 -2.73 -14.42
C PHE A 228 -18.56 -1.63 -14.00
N VAL A 229 -19.80 -1.68 -14.50
CA VAL A 229 -20.87 -0.73 -14.09
C VAL A 229 -21.18 -0.86 -12.60
N TRP A 230 -21.12 -2.08 -12.06
CA TRP A 230 -21.31 -2.31 -10.63
C TRP A 230 -20.19 -1.70 -9.78
N ILE A 231 -18.92 -1.85 -10.16
CA ILE A 231 -17.78 -1.19 -9.50
C ILE A 231 -18.00 0.33 -9.53
N GLN A 232 -18.41 0.91 -10.66
CA GLN A 232 -18.73 2.35 -10.72
C GLN A 232 -19.84 2.76 -9.75
N ARG A 233 -20.85 1.90 -9.54
CA ARG A 233 -21.92 2.13 -8.56
C ARG A 233 -21.41 2.00 -7.12
N GLN A 234 -20.60 0.98 -6.83
CA GLN A 234 -19.96 0.80 -5.52
C GLN A 234 -19.01 1.96 -5.19
N CYS A 235 -18.28 2.50 -6.18
CA CYS A 235 -17.47 3.70 -6.03
C CYS A 235 -18.31 4.94 -5.64
N LYS A 236 -19.53 5.10 -6.18
CA LYS A 236 -20.45 6.18 -5.77
C LYS A 236 -21.01 5.96 -4.37
N GLU A 237 -21.32 4.71 -4.04
CA GLU A 237 -21.78 4.31 -2.69
C GLU A 237 -20.70 4.60 -1.64
N LEU A 238 -19.43 4.31 -1.95
CA LEU A 238 -18.28 4.59 -1.09
C LEU A 238 -18.21 6.08 -0.69
N VAL A 239 -18.49 7.00 -1.62
CA VAL A 239 -18.55 8.45 -1.32
C VAL A 239 -19.70 8.78 -0.37
N SER A 240 -20.86 8.15 -0.54
CA SER A 240 -22.02 8.41 0.32
C SER A 240 -21.86 7.88 1.74
N VAL A 241 -21.08 6.82 1.92
CA VAL A 241 -20.86 6.11 3.17
C VAL A 241 -19.60 6.59 3.90
N ALA A 242 -18.89 7.60 3.37
CA ALA A 242 -17.61 8.09 3.88
C ALA A 242 -17.54 8.45 5.39
N SER A 243 -18.69 8.67 6.04
CA SER A 243 -18.77 8.94 7.48
C SER A 243 -18.76 7.70 8.38
N ASP A 244 -19.00 6.50 7.82
CA ASP A 244 -19.11 5.25 8.55
C ASP A 244 -17.98 4.29 8.13
N HIS A 245 -17.02 4.09 9.04
CA HIS A 245 -15.82 3.29 8.77
C HIS A 245 -16.12 1.81 8.51
N GLU A 246 -17.11 1.24 9.19
CA GLU A 246 -17.45 -0.18 9.03
C GLU A 246 -18.06 -0.42 7.64
N ALA A 247 -18.98 0.45 7.24
CA ALA A 247 -19.63 0.36 5.95
C ALA A 247 -18.69 0.73 4.78
N GLU A 248 -17.72 1.63 5.00
CA GLU A 248 -16.64 1.88 4.02
C GLU A 248 -15.77 0.63 3.78
N GLU A 249 -15.39 -0.08 4.84
CA GLU A 249 -14.60 -1.31 4.75
C GLU A 249 -15.35 -2.39 3.98
N GLU A 250 -16.65 -2.58 4.24
CA GLU A 250 -17.48 -3.55 3.50
C GLU A 250 -17.55 -3.24 2.00
N VAL A 251 -17.83 -1.99 1.62
CA VAL A 251 -17.89 -1.57 0.21
C VAL A 251 -16.52 -1.73 -0.44
N SER A 252 -15.45 -1.41 0.30
CA SER A 252 -14.08 -1.59 -0.16
C SER A 252 -13.74 -3.07 -0.44
N ILE A 253 -14.18 -4.00 0.41
CA ILE A 253 -14.01 -5.44 0.19
C ILE A 253 -14.76 -5.90 -1.07
N ARG A 254 -15.98 -5.38 -1.30
CA ARG A 254 -16.76 -5.68 -2.52
C ARG A 254 -16.05 -5.20 -3.78
N ILE A 255 -15.51 -3.97 -3.76
CA ILE A 255 -14.73 -3.43 -4.87
C ILE A 255 -13.49 -4.29 -5.15
N LYS A 256 -12.74 -4.71 -4.12
CA LYS A 256 -11.58 -5.62 -4.25
C LYS A 256 -11.96 -6.92 -4.97
N LYS A 257 -13.04 -7.58 -4.51
CA LYS A 257 -13.55 -8.81 -5.14
C LYS A 257 -13.91 -8.61 -6.63
N GLY A 258 -14.58 -7.52 -6.96
CA GLY A 258 -14.93 -7.20 -8.35
C GLY A 258 -13.72 -6.91 -9.23
N LEU A 259 -12.74 -6.17 -8.70
CA LEU A 259 -11.54 -5.78 -9.43
C LEU A 259 -10.64 -6.98 -9.75
N HIS A 260 -10.48 -7.92 -8.81
CA HIS A 260 -9.74 -9.16 -9.01
C HIS A 260 -10.28 -9.96 -10.21
N VAL A 261 -11.61 -10.03 -10.35
CA VAL A 261 -12.26 -10.78 -11.44
C VAL A 261 -12.05 -10.16 -12.82
N ILE A 262 -11.96 -8.82 -12.90
CA ILE A 262 -11.78 -8.10 -14.16
C ILE A 262 -10.30 -8.03 -14.59
N ARG A 263 -9.36 -8.43 -13.73
CA ARG A 263 -7.91 -8.22 -13.93
C ARG A 263 -7.36 -8.75 -15.26
N HIS A 264 -7.88 -9.88 -15.76
CA HIS A 264 -7.50 -10.45 -17.05
C HIS A 264 -7.88 -9.58 -18.27
N ARG A 265 -8.75 -8.58 -18.09
CA ARG A 265 -9.10 -7.57 -19.11
C ARG A 265 -8.55 -6.21 -18.69
N ILE A 266 -7.32 -5.95 -19.13
CA ILE A 266 -6.51 -4.78 -18.76
C ILE A 266 -7.25 -3.45 -18.97
N VAL A 267 -8.03 -3.30 -20.05
CA VAL A 267 -8.78 -2.05 -20.33
C VAL A 267 -9.82 -1.73 -19.25
N TYR A 268 -10.65 -2.70 -18.87
CA TYR A 268 -11.65 -2.53 -17.81
C TYR A 268 -10.99 -2.39 -16.44
N PHE A 269 -9.90 -3.13 -16.20
CA PHE A 269 -9.12 -3.01 -14.97
C PHE A 269 -8.54 -1.60 -14.81
N ASN A 270 -7.84 -1.08 -15.81
CA ASN A 270 -7.23 0.25 -15.78
C ASN A 270 -8.27 1.36 -15.60
N HIS A 271 -9.42 1.27 -16.26
CA HIS A 271 -10.48 2.27 -16.08
C HIS A 271 -11.08 2.21 -14.66
N SER A 272 -11.35 1.01 -14.15
CA SER A 272 -11.89 0.82 -12.79
C SER A 272 -10.89 1.30 -11.74
N ALA A 273 -9.62 0.94 -11.88
CA ALA A 273 -8.52 1.37 -11.02
C ALA A 273 -8.38 2.90 -10.99
N LYS A 274 -8.44 3.56 -12.15
CA LYS A 274 -8.45 5.04 -12.24
C LYS A 274 -9.66 5.64 -11.53
N GLU A 275 -10.84 5.03 -11.66
CA GLU A 275 -12.05 5.54 -11.01
C GLU A 275 -12.01 5.34 -9.49
N ILE A 276 -11.51 4.20 -9.00
CA ILE A 276 -11.25 3.98 -7.57
C ILE A 276 -10.27 5.02 -7.04
N SER A 277 -9.19 5.28 -7.77
CA SER A 277 -8.19 6.29 -7.41
C SER A 277 -8.79 7.70 -7.36
N ARG A 278 -9.69 8.04 -8.29
CA ARG A 278 -10.42 9.33 -8.29
C ARG A 278 -11.38 9.48 -7.12
N VAL A 279 -12.07 8.41 -6.74
CA VAL A 279 -12.97 8.41 -5.57
C VAL A 279 -12.17 8.51 -4.28
N ARG A 280 -11.09 7.73 -4.14
CA ARG A 280 -10.17 7.82 -3.00
C ARG A 280 -9.58 9.22 -2.87
N ARG A 281 -9.18 9.87 -3.97
CA ARG A 281 -8.78 11.28 -3.98
C ARG A 281 -9.85 12.21 -3.38
N GLN A 282 -11.12 12.02 -3.74
CA GLN A 282 -12.22 12.82 -3.20
C GLN A 282 -12.41 12.59 -1.69
N LEU A 283 -12.34 11.34 -1.25
CA LEU A 283 -12.48 10.97 0.17
C LEU A 283 -11.33 11.55 1.01
N LEU A 284 -10.10 11.41 0.53
CA LEU A 284 -8.91 11.97 1.19
C LEU A 284 -8.98 13.48 1.28
N LEU A 285 -9.43 14.16 0.22
CA LEU A 285 -9.65 15.61 0.24
C LEU A 285 -10.72 16.02 1.27
N GLN A 286 -11.83 15.27 1.36
CA GLN A 286 -12.88 15.54 2.33
C GLN A 286 -12.36 15.36 3.77
N ARG A 287 -11.67 14.24 4.04
CA ARG A 287 -11.06 13.97 5.36
C ARG A 287 -9.99 15.01 5.72
N PHE A 288 -9.18 15.44 4.75
CA PHE A 288 -8.20 16.48 4.97
C PHE A 288 -8.88 17.78 5.37
N HIS A 289 -9.90 18.21 4.63
CA HIS A 289 -10.66 19.41 4.93
C HIS A 289 -11.37 19.34 6.30
N GLU A 290 -11.99 18.20 6.63
CA GLU A 290 -12.62 17.99 7.92
C GLU A 290 -11.61 18.06 9.06
N THR A 291 -10.42 17.49 8.88
CA THR A 291 -9.33 17.58 9.88
C THR A 291 -8.82 19.02 10.04
N LEU A 292 -8.70 19.77 8.93
CA LEU A 292 -8.29 21.17 8.95
C LEU A 292 -9.30 22.06 9.69
N VAL A 293 -10.61 21.87 9.46
CA VAL A 293 -11.68 22.77 9.93
C VAL A 293 -12.31 22.34 11.25
N LYS A 294 -12.55 21.04 11.46
CA LYS A 294 -13.23 20.50 12.64
C LYS A 294 -12.26 19.88 13.65
N GLY A 295 -11.08 19.46 13.21
CA GLY A 295 -10.14 18.70 14.05
C GLY A 295 -10.60 17.26 14.27
N GLY A 296 -9.67 16.39 14.68
CA GLY A 296 -9.99 15.01 15.03
C GLY A 296 -10.73 14.93 16.37
N PRO A 297 -11.27 13.75 16.75
CA PRO A 297 -12.00 13.58 18.01
C PRO A 297 -11.19 13.94 19.26
N ALA A 298 -9.86 13.95 19.17
CA ALA A 298 -8.94 14.34 20.25
C ALA A 298 -8.03 15.54 19.91
N SER A 299 -8.15 16.15 18.72
CA SER A 299 -7.26 17.20 18.25
C SER A 299 -8.04 18.45 17.80
N ARG A 300 -7.55 19.63 18.20
CA ARG A 300 -8.13 20.90 17.74
C ARG A 300 -7.94 21.06 16.23
N PRO A 301 -8.84 21.77 15.52
CA PRO A 301 -8.67 22.10 14.11
C PRO A 301 -7.28 22.66 13.80
N ILE A 302 -6.66 22.14 12.74
CA ILE A 302 -5.31 22.56 12.33
C ILE A 302 -5.31 24.03 11.86
N ASP A 303 -6.40 24.51 11.24
CA ASP A 303 -6.53 25.90 10.78
C ASP A 303 -6.46 26.94 11.92
N ILE A 304 -6.74 26.56 13.17
CA ILE A 304 -6.59 27.46 14.34
C ILE A 304 -5.11 27.84 14.57
N ARG A 305 -4.18 26.99 14.12
CA ARG A 305 -2.73 27.17 14.28
C ARG A 305 -2.09 27.90 13.11
N ALA A 306 -2.86 28.40 12.13
CA ALA A 306 -2.34 29.06 10.93
C ALA A 306 -1.45 30.29 11.18
N TYR A 307 -1.44 30.83 12.41
CA TYR A 307 -0.53 31.91 12.82
C TYR A 307 0.92 31.45 13.09
N ASP A 308 1.15 30.15 13.31
CA ASP A 308 2.47 29.53 13.49
C ASP A 308 2.72 28.59 12.31
N ILE A 309 3.42 29.09 11.30
CA ILE A 309 3.62 28.38 10.03
C ILE A 309 4.37 27.06 10.19
N VAL A 310 5.29 26.97 11.17
CA VAL A 310 6.10 25.78 11.40
C VAL A 310 5.21 24.66 11.94
N ARG A 311 4.42 24.95 12.97
CA ARG A 311 3.47 23.96 13.54
C ARG A 311 2.36 23.61 12.57
N TYR A 312 1.80 24.60 11.90
CA TYR A 312 0.74 24.42 10.91
C TYR A 312 1.18 23.47 9.78
N THR A 313 2.37 23.69 9.23
CA THR A 313 2.94 22.83 8.18
C THR A 313 3.27 21.43 8.70
N ASN A 314 3.90 21.34 9.88
CA ASN A 314 4.22 20.05 10.48
C ASN A 314 2.97 19.19 10.77
N ASP A 315 1.90 19.78 11.30
CA ASP A 315 0.66 19.06 11.60
C ASP A 315 -0.02 18.56 10.31
N MET A 316 0.00 19.36 9.23
CA MET A 316 -0.50 18.92 7.91
C MET A 316 0.33 17.78 7.33
N LEU A 317 1.67 17.89 7.37
CA LEU A 317 2.57 16.86 6.85
C LEU A 317 2.49 15.56 7.67
N ALA A 318 2.35 15.65 8.99
CA ALA A 318 2.17 14.49 9.86
C ALA A 318 0.86 13.74 9.54
N TRP A 319 -0.23 14.47 9.33
CA TRP A 319 -1.49 13.87 8.89
C TRP A 319 -1.35 13.20 7.52
N ILE A 320 -0.69 13.86 6.56
CA ILE A 320 -0.43 13.28 5.24
C ILE A 320 0.39 12.00 5.37
N HIS A 321 1.43 11.99 6.19
CA HIS A 321 2.26 10.81 6.42
C HIS A 321 1.45 9.63 6.97
N GLU A 322 0.57 9.86 7.95
CA GLU A 322 -0.32 8.85 8.49
C GLU A 322 -1.30 8.30 7.44
N GLN A 323 -1.92 9.19 6.65
CA GLN A 323 -2.88 8.78 5.62
C GLN A 323 -2.22 8.08 4.43
N VAL A 324 -1.01 8.50 4.03
CA VAL A 324 -0.24 7.84 2.97
C VAL A 324 0.06 6.40 3.34
N ALA A 325 0.42 6.13 4.60
CA ALA A 325 0.65 4.76 5.07
C ALA A 325 -0.61 3.89 4.98
N ALA A 326 -1.77 4.42 5.39
CA ALA A 326 -3.06 3.71 5.32
C ALA A 326 -3.52 3.46 3.87
N GLU A 327 -3.42 4.47 3.00
CA GLU A 327 -3.79 4.34 1.59
C GLU A 327 -2.85 3.42 0.83
N ARG A 328 -1.54 3.46 1.12
CA ARG A 328 -0.57 2.50 0.57
C ARG A 328 -1.00 1.06 0.84
N GLU A 329 -1.37 0.73 2.08
CA GLU A 329 -1.85 -0.60 2.42
C GLU A 329 -3.14 -0.96 1.66
N PHE A 330 -4.08 -0.02 1.55
CA PHE A 330 -5.30 -0.21 0.77
C PHE A 330 -5.01 -0.51 -0.71
N PHE A 331 -4.13 0.26 -1.37
CA PHE A 331 -3.78 0.08 -2.78
C PHE A 331 -2.99 -1.22 -2.99
N ILE A 332 -2.04 -1.55 -2.11
CA ILE A 332 -1.32 -2.84 -2.19
C ILE A 332 -2.30 -4.00 -2.10
N GLN A 333 -3.19 -4.02 -1.10
CA GLN A 333 -4.18 -5.10 -0.94
C GLN A 333 -5.21 -5.16 -2.08
N THR A 334 -5.50 -4.04 -2.74
CA THR A 334 -6.51 -3.99 -3.81
C THR A 334 -5.93 -4.36 -5.18
N PHE A 335 -4.64 -4.11 -5.40
CA PHE A 335 -3.95 -4.32 -6.68
C PHE A 335 -3.03 -5.55 -6.68
N ALA A 336 -2.81 -6.20 -5.53
CA ALA A 336 -2.03 -7.42 -5.40
C ALA A 336 -2.58 -8.56 -6.28
N ASP A 337 -1.66 -9.37 -6.82
CA ASP A 337 -1.97 -10.66 -7.42
C ASP A 337 -1.97 -11.73 -6.33
N ASP A 338 -3.07 -12.48 -6.19
CA ASP A 338 -3.12 -13.63 -5.27
C ASP A 338 -2.24 -14.82 -5.76
N ASP A 339 -1.58 -14.70 -6.91
CA ASP A 339 -0.86 -15.78 -7.58
C ASP A 339 0.54 -16.09 -6.98
N GLU A 340 1.05 -15.31 -6.02
CA GLU A 340 2.35 -15.61 -5.39
C GLU A 340 2.32 -16.71 -4.31
N GLU A 341 1.14 -17.16 -3.84
CA GLU A 341 1.04 -18.26 -2.87
C GLU A 341 0.79 -19.66 -3.49
N ALA A 342 0.55 -19.76 -4.80
CA ALA A 342 0.38 -21.05 -5.48
C ALA A 342 1.63 -21.42 -6.29
N GLY A 343 2.64 -21.98 -5.62
CA GLY A 343 3.73 -22.67 -6.28
C GLY A 343 3.20 -23.75 -7.23
N GLY A 344 3.32 -23.50 -8.54
CA GLY A 344 2.88 -24.45 -9.56
C GLY A 344 2.91 -23.84 -10.95
N SER A 345 4.01 -24.05 -11.66
CA SER A 345 4.14 -23.87 -13.10
C SER A 345 2.88 -24.33 -13.86
N GLY A 346 2.21 -23.39 -14.52
CA GLY A 346 1.16 -23.61 -15.52
C GLY A 346 1.46 -22.77 -16.78
N PRO A 347 1.17 -23.26 -17.99
CA PRO A 347 1.93 -22.95 -19.17
C PRO A 347 1.62 -21.56 -19.74
N ALA A 348 2.67 -20.95 -20.27
CA ALA A 348 2.63 -19.77 -21.12
C ALA A 348 1.58 -19.92 -22.23
N GLY A 349 0.43 -19.28 -22.03
CA GLY A 349 -0.61 -19.11 -23.04
C GLY A 349 -0.38 -17.81 -23.80
N THR A 350 0.22 -17.95 -24.98
CA THR A 350 0.08 -17.11 -26.18
C THR A 350 -0.29 -15.64 -25.94
N SER A 351 0.72 -14.78 -26.00
CA SER A 351 0.59 -13.34 -26.16
C SER A 351 -0.16 -13.02 -27.46
N ASP A 352 -1.46 -12.78 -27.35
CA ASP A 352 -2.23 -12.21 -28.44
C ASP A 352 -2.07 -10.68 -28.38
N ASN A 353 -1.38 -10.13 -29.38
CA ASN A 353 -1.05 -8.72 -29.55
C ASN A 353 -2.34 -7.90 -29.76
N THR A 354 -3.00 -7.49 -28.68
CA THR A 354 -4.03 -6.45 -28.70
C THR A 354 -3.67 -5.40 -27.65
N SER A 355 -3.16 -4.25 -28.11
CA SER A 355 -2.74 -3.07 -27.33
C SER A 355 -1.78 -3.33 -26.16
N GLY A 356 -0.52 -2.87 -26.30
CA GLY A 356 0.50 -2.90 -25.25
C GLY A 356 0.23 -1.94 -24.09
N GLU A 357 -0.96 -2.01 -23.48
CA GLU A 357 -1.27 -1.33 -22.23
C GLU A 357 -0.84 -2.22 -21.06
N LYS A 358 0.08 -1.74 -20.24
CA LYS A 358 0.45 -2.37 -18.98
C LYS A 358 -0.71 -2.22 -17.98
N ALA A 359 -0.91 -3.21 -17.12
CA ALA A 359 -1.83 -3.07 -16.00
C ALA A 359 -1.33 -1.95 -15.07
N MET A 360 -2.25 -1.08 -14.66
CA MET A 360 -1.99 0.03 -13.75
C MET A 360 -1.43 -0.52 -12.43
N THR A 361 -0.36 0.09 -11.96
CA THR A 361 0.33 -0.36 -10.75
C THR A 361 -0.28 0.29 -9.50
N TRP A 362 0.03 -0.27 -8.32
CA TRP A 362 -0.52 0.24 -7.07
C TRP A 362 -0.03 1.66 -6.76
N TRP A 363 1.23 1.99 -7.10
CA TRP A 363 1.79 3.33 -6.88
C TRP A 363 1.21 4.37 -7.85
N GLU A 364 0.99 4.03 -9.12
CA GLU A 364 0.26 4.91 -10.05
C GLU A 364 -1.14 5.26 -9.54
N GLY A 365 -1.83 4.30 -8.90
CA GLY A 365 -3.16 4.51 -8.30
C GLY A 365 -3.08 5.42 -7.06
N LEU A 366 -2.10 5.14 -6.20
CA LEU A 366 -1.82 5.93 -5.01
C LEU A 366 -1.47 7.38 -5.36
N GLY A 367 -0.62 7.62 -6.36
CA GLY A 367 -0.26 8.95 -6.83
C GLY A 367 -1.49 9.76 -7.27
N ILE A 368 -2.41 9.15 -8.04
CA ILE A 368 -3.68 9.79 -8.42
C ILE A 368 -4.52 10.12 -7.18
N ALA A 369 -4.61 9.21 -6.21
CA ALA A 369 -5.35 9.44 -4.96
C ALA A 369 -4.77 10.62 -4.16
N LEU A 370 -3.44 10.71 -4.05
CA LEU A 370 -2.74 11.72 -3.27
C LEU A 370 -2.68 13.10 -3.97
N SER A 371 -2.82 13.15 -5.30
CA SER A 371 -2.73 14.39 -6.09
C SER A 371 -3.60 15.54 -5.58
N GLY A 372 -4.82 15.22 -5.12
CA GLY A 372 -5.75 16.23 -4.58
C GLY A 372 -5.24 16.84 -3.28
N VAL A 373 -4.79 16.01 -2.34
CA VAL A 373 -4.25 16.45 -1.05
C VAL A 373 -2.97 17.26 -1.26
N ALA A 374 -2.12 16.83 -2.19
CA ALA A 374 -0.89 17.53 -2.55
C ALA A 374 -1.15 18.95 -3.10
N GLU A 375 -2.16 19.11 -3.96
CA GLU A 375 -2.57 20.43 -4.47
C GLU A 375 -3.14 21.32 -3.37
N HIS A 376 -3.96 20.77 -2.47
CA HIS A 376 -4.51 21.54 -1.35
C HIS A 376 -3.43 21.96 -0.35
N LEU A 377 -2.49 21.07 -0.03
CA LEU A 377 -1.32 21.38 0.79
C LEU A 377 -0.53 22.53 0.16
N ARG A 378 -0.23 22.45 -1.14
CA ARG A 378 0.47 23.51 -1.87
C ARG A 378 -0.20 24.86 -1.69
N HIS A 379 -1.50 24.95 -1.97
CA HIS A 379 -2.24 26.22 -1.84
C HIS A 379 -2.23 26.74 -0.40
N LYS A 380 -2.48 25.89 0.60
CA LYS A 380 -2.51 26.30 2.01
C LYS A 380 -1.15 26.78 2.50
N VAL A 381 -0.07 26.10 2.12
CA VAL A 381 1.31 26.48 2.47
C VAL A 381 1.73 27.74 1.73
N GLU A 382 1.47 27.88 0.44
CA GLU A 382 1.81 29.09 -0.34
C GLU A 382 1.15 30.34 0.25
N VAL A 383 -0.12 30.25 0.67
CA VAL A 383 -0.81 31.33 1.37
C VAL A 383 -0.16 31.64 2.73
N ALA A 384 0.25 30.63 3.49
CA ALA A 384 0.92 30.82 4.77
C ALA A 384 2.30 31.47 4.62
N VAL A 385 3.10 30.99 3.67
CA VAL A 385 4.46 31.48 3.36
C VAL A 385 4.41 32.92 2.85
N SER A 386 3.38 33.28 2.09
CA SER A 386 3.18 34.64 1.58
C SER A 386 2.64 35.62 2.63
N GLY A 387 2.44 35.18 3.89
CA GLY A 387 1.92 36.02 4.96
C GLY A 387 0.40 36.27 4.89
N GLY A 388 -0.34 35.48 4.11
CA GLY A 388 -1.79 35.65 3.93
C GLY A 388 -2.60 35.48 5.22
N TYR A 389 -2.06 34.78 6.22
CA TYR A 389 -2.70 34.57 7.52
C TYR A 389 -2.25 35.54 8.62
N ALA A 390 -1.39 36.51 8.30
CA ALA A 390 -0.81 37.40 9.30
C ALA A 390 -1.81 38.35 9.99
N ASN A 391 -2.96 38.58 9.36
CA ASN A 391 -4.04 39.41 9.88
C ASN A 391 -5.08 38.62 10.70
N LEU A 392 -4.92 37.30 10.88
CA LEU A 392 -5.80 36.54 11.75
C LEU A 392 -5.55 36.92 13.22
N PRO A 393 -6.60 37.17 14.01
CA PRO A 393 -6.45 37.58 15.39
C PRO A 393 -5.67 36.52 16.19
N ARG A 394 -4.52 36.92 16.75
CA ARG A 394 -3.65 36.13 17.66
C ARG A 394 -4.35 35.68 18.97
N THR A 395 -5.66 35.86 19.09
CA THR A 395 -6.47 35.64 20.30
C THR A 395 -7.34 34.39 20.19
N ALA A 396 -6.72 33.20 20.19
CA ALA A 396 -7.41 31.94 20.47
C ALA A 396 -7.13 31.42 21.90
N SER A 397 -6.64 32.29 22.80
CA SER A 397 -6.45 32.02 24.22
C SER A 397 -7.52 32.65 25.12
N SER A 398 -8.63 33.12 24.55
CA SER A 398 -9.74 33.70 25.30
C SER A 398 -11.05 33.51 24.55
N LEU A 399 -11.62 32.32 24.55
CA LEU A 399 -13.05 32.10 24.40
C LEU A 399 -13.40 30.79 25.14
N THR A 400 -14.22 30.99 26.18
CA THR A 400 -14.96 30.03 27.03
C THR A 400 -14.14 29.12 27.94
N ALA A 401 -13.69 29.71 29.05
CA ALA A 401 -13.76 29.03 30.34
C ALA A 401 -15.24 28.87 30.72
N ASP A 402 -15.80 27.70 30.44
CA ASP A 402 -16.96 27.14 31.12
C ASP A 402 -16.87 25.62 30.93
N ASP A 403 -16.03 24.99 31.75
CA ASP A 403 -16.31 23.64 32.24
C ASP A 403 -15.52 23.42 33.54
N SER A 404 -16.21 23.71 34.63
CA SER A 404 -15.78 23.47 35.99
C SER A 404 -15.86 21.98 36.33
N SER A 405 -14.85 21.19 35.94
CA SER A 405 -14.53 19.94 36.65
C SER A 405 -13.23 19.31 36.11
N PHE A 406 -12.08 19.77 36.58
CA PHE A 406 -10.93 18.93 36.96
C PHE A 406 -9.80 19.83 37.50
N ALA A 407 -10.06 20.49 38.63
CA ALA A 407 -9.02 21.08 39.45
C ALA A 407 -8.63 20.07 40.53
N ALA A 408 -7.58 19.29 40.28
CA ALA A 408 -6.76 18.76 41.37
C ALA A 408 -5.35 18.44 40.86
N ASN A 409 -4.40 19.18 41.43
CA ASN A 409 -3.01 18.78 41.64
C ASN A 409 -1.98 19.15 40.56
N ALA A 410 -1.43 20.37 40.66
CA ALA A 410 0.03 20.60 40.76
C ALA A 410 0.33 22.10 40.88
N LYS A 411 0.32 22.62 42.11
CA LYS A 411 1.11 23.82 42.47
C LYS A 411 2.51 23.34 42.83
N SER A 412 3.52 23.69 42.03
CA SER A 412 4.79 24.23 42.53
C SER A 412 5.79 24.51 41.40
N SER A 413 6.19 25.78 41.32
CA SER A 413 7.58 26.22 41.15
C SER A 413 8.31 25.95 39.83
N GLY A 414 8.50 27.03 39.06
CA GLY A 414 9.51 27.12 38.01
C GLY A 414 9.36 28.41 37.22
N LYS A 415 9.90 29.52 37.75
CA LYS A 415 10.03 30.80 37.06
C LYS A 415 10.81 30.61 35.76
N ASP A 416 10.25 31.05 34.63
CA ASP A 416 10.97 31.67 33.49
C ASP A 416 9.95 32.34 32.55
N GLY A 417 9.36 33.42 33.07
CA GLY A 417 8.48 34.33 32.34
C GLY A 417 9.08 35.74 32.36
N ARG A 418 10.19 35.92 31.64
CA ARG A 418 10.90 37.19 31.34
C ARG A 418 11.89 36.79 30.25
N SER A 419 11.84 37.23 28.99
CA SER A 419 11.56 38.54 28.46
C SER A 419 11.23 38.44 26.96
N ARG A 420 9.98 38.65 26.57
CA ARG A 420 9.64 39.11 25.21
C ARG A 420 9.09 40.53 25.30
N THR A 421 9.85 41.40 25.95
CA THR A 421 9.57 42.82 26.05
C THR A 421 10.01 43.51 24.77
N ARG A 422 9.05 43.81 23.90
CA ARG A 422 8.96 45.11 23.19
C ARG A 422 10.17 45.57 22.34
N SER A 423 11.06 44.67 21.92
CA SER A 423 12.20 45.00 21.03
C SER A 423 11.91 44.73 19.54
N SER A 424 10.66 44.41 19.20
CA SER A 424 10.21 44.01 17.85
C SER A 424 9.83 45.20 16.93
N SER A 425 9.78 46.43 17.45
CA SER A 425 9.03 47.51 16.78
C SER A 425 9.67 48.13 15.53
N ILE A 426 10.98 47.98 15.30
CA ILE A 426 11.61 48.54 14.08
C ILE A 426 11.56 47.52 12.92
N TRP A 427 11.61 46.22 13.26
CA TRP A 427 11.62 45.12 12.29
C TRP A 427 10.22 44.76 11.81
N GLU A 428 9.23 44.80 12.70
CA GLU A 428 7.82 44.47 12.43
C GLU A 428 7.10 45.58 11.60
N ASP A 429 7.63 46.81 11.57
CA ASP A 429 7.12 47.93 10.77
C ASP A 429 7.74 48.04 9.35
N THR A 430 8.92 47.45 9.11
CA THR A 430 9.69 47.66 7.85
C THR A 430 9.62 46.49 6.89
N ILE A 431 9.48 45.27 7.40
CA ILE A 431 9.30 44.04 6.61
C ILE A 431 7.92 43.54 7.04
N GLY A 432 6.93 43.60 6.13
CA GLY A 432 5.51 43.43 6.47
C GLY A 432 5.17 42.15 7.24
N HIS A 433 3.91 41.99 7.64
CA HIS A 433 3.40 40.98 8.58
C HIS A 433 3.67 39.47 8.24
N GLY A 434 4.51 39.12 7.27
CA GLY A 434 4.86 37.75 6.92
C GLY A 434 5.73 37.00 7.96
N PRO A 435 5.90 35.68 7.79
CA PRO A 435 6.72 34.85 8.67
C PRO A 435 8.20 35.27 8.63
N GLY A 436 8.90 35.10 9.76
CA GLY A 436 10.31 35.45 9.88
C GLY A 436 11.23 34.52 9.05
N PRO A 437 12.46 34.95 8.71
CA PRO A 437 13.40 34.15 7.92
C PRO A 437 13.73 32.80 8.57
N VAL A 438 13.82 32.76 9.90
CA VAL A 438 14.05 31.54 10.67
C VAL A 438 12.88 30.55 10.52
N GLU A 439 11.63 31.04 10.54
CA GLU A 439 10.44 30.19 10.40
C GLU A 439 10.37 29.59 8.99
N LEU A 440 10.67 30.39 7.96
CA LEU A 440 10.76 29.94 6.57
C LEU A 440 11.84 28.86 6.38
N PHE A 441 13.00 29.04 7.01
CA PHE A 441 14.08 28.05 6.96
C PHE A 441 13.69 26.73 7.63
N LYS A 442 13.03 26.79 8.80
CA LYS A 442 12.49 25.59 9.47
C LYS A 442 11.51 24.85 8.57
N VAL A 443 10.57 25.56 7.96
CA VAL A 443 9.57 24.96 7.06
C VAL A 443 10.22 24.31 5.84
N SER A 444 11.22 24.97 5.24
CA SER A 444 11.99 24.40 4.12
C SER A 444 12.65 23.07 4.51
N LYS A 445 13.37 23.03 5.64
CA LYS A 445 14.02 21.79 6.10
C LYS A 445 13.01 20.72 6.56
N LEU A 446 11.83 21.11 7.04
CA LEU A 446 10.72 20.17 7.28
C LEU A 446 10.25 19.50 5.99
N PHE A 447 10.11 20.24 4.88
CA PHE A 447 9.74 19.62 3.60
C PHE A 447 10.78 18.61 3.13
N SER A 448 12.07 18.95 3.20
CA SER A 448 13.18 18.04 2.87
C SER A 448 13.17 16.74 3.70
N PHE A 449 12.88 16.87 5.01
CA PHE A 449 12.70 15.71 5.89
C PHE A 449 11.51 14.86 5.46
N PHE A 450 10.33 15.46 5.28
CA PHE A 450 9.13 14.71 4.91
C PHE A 450 9.24 14.07 3.52
N GLU A 451 9.87 14.74 2.55
CA GLU A 451 10.19 14.20 1.23
C GLU A 451 10.99 12.89 1.35
N THR A 452 12.06 12.92 2.16
CA THR A 452 12.91 11.74 2.41
C THR A 452 12.15 10.63 3.13
N THR A 453 11.25 10.96 4.08
CA THR A 453 10.45 9.94 4.79
C THR A 453 9.30 9.35 3.99
N LEU A 454 8.69 10.13 3.08
CA LEU A 454 7.53 9.72 2.28
C LEU A 454 7.92 8.95 1.03
N GLN A 455 9.11 9.19 0.48
CA GLN A 455 9.62 8.49 -0.70
C GLN A 455 9.48 6.95 -0.60
N PRO A 456 9.94 6.27 0.47
CA PRO A 456 9.79 4.80 0.58
C PRO A 456 8.36 4.32 0.83
N LEU A 457 7.43 5.22 1.18
CA LEU A 457 6.03 4.87 1.40
C LEU A 457 5.22 4.94 0.11
N VAL A 458 5.47 5.95 -0.72
CA VAL A 458 4.73 6.18 -1.96
C VAL A 458 5.23 5.28 -3.09
N LEU A 459 6.54 5.02 -3.14
CA LEU A 459 7.18 4.26 -4.21
C LEU A 459 7.78 2.94 -3.71
N PRO A 460 7.83 1.90 -4.55
CA PRO A 460 8.60 0.69 -4.26
C PRO A 460 10.11 0.98 -4.20
N SER A 461 10.88 0.16 -3.48
CA SER A 461 12.35 0.33 -3.35
C SER A 461 13.11 0.28 -4.68
N ASP A 462 12.52 -0.28 -5.74
CA ASP A 462 13.11 -0.40 -7.08
C ASP A 462 12.65 0.72 -8.04
N ALA A 463 12.00 1.78 -7.55
CA ALA A 463 11.50 2.88 -8.37
C ALA A 463 12.65 3.65 -9.05
N THR A 464 12.47 4.00 -10.32
CA THR A 464 13.44 4.82 -11.07
C THR A 464 13.27 6.30 -10.76
N ASP A 465 14.29 7.13 -11.02
CA ASP A 465 14.19 8.59 -10.84
C ASP A 465 13.05 9.22 -11.65
N ASP A 466 12.68 8.61 -12.79
CA ASP A 466 11.52 9.05 -13.59
C ASP A 466 10.18 8.74 -12.90
N ASP A 467 10.09 7.65 -12.13
CA ASP A 467 8.91 7.30 -11.32
C ASP A 467 8.77 8.24 -10.12
N VAL A 468 9.90 8.63 -9.52
CA VAL A 468 10.00 9.64 -8.45
C VAL A 468 9.49 11.00 -8.94
N ALA A 469 9.85 11.38 -10.17
CA ALA A 469 9.37 12.60 -10.81
C ALA A 469 7.90 12.53 -11.27
N ALA A 470 7.35 11.33 -11.49
CA ALA A 470 5.95 11.15 -11.86
C ALA A 470 4.99 11.29 -10.67
N GLU A 471 5.48 11.09 -9.44
CA GLU A 471 4.65 11.16 -8.24
C GLU A 471 4.24 12.61 -7.89
N PRO A 472 2.93 12.92 -7.85
CA PRO A 472 2.47 14.29 -7.67
C PRO A 472 2.76 14.82 -6.25
N LEU A 473 2.72 13.96 -5.22
CA LEU A 473 2.99 14.41 -3.86
C LEU A 473 4.45 14.80 -3.69
N LEU A 474 5.38 13.94 -4.11
CA LEU A 474 6.81 14.19 -3.95
C LEU A 474 7.27 15.41 -4.75
N THR A 475 6.82 15.53 -6.01
CA THR A 475 7.08 16.72 -6.82
C THR A 475 6.50 17.98 -6.20
N THR A 476 5.32 17.93 -5.57
CA THR A 476 4.79 19.10 -4.85
C THR A 476 5.63 19.48 -3.64
N LEU A 477 6.15 18.50 -2.87
CA LEU A 477 6.99 18.75 -1.70
C LEU A 477 8.32 19.38 -2.11
N SER A 478 9.01 18.85 -3.13
CA SER A 478 10.25 19.43 -3.66
C SER A 478 10.03 20.84 -4.23
N ASN A 479 8.91 21.07 -4.93
CA ASN A 479 8.53 22.41 -5.38
C ASN A 479 8.25 23.37 -4.20
N LEU A 480 7.61 22.91 -3.13
CA LEU A 480 7.38 23.73 -1.94
C LEU A 480 8.67 24.00 -1.16
N GLU A 481 9.57 23.03 -1.08
CA GLU A 481 10.90 23.19 -0.48
C GLU A 481 11.69 24.28 -1.21
N THR A 482 11.85 24.15 -2.53
CA THR A 482 12.59 25.13 -3.35
C THR A 482 11.96 26.52 -3.29
N GLN A 483 10.62 26.61 -3.31
CA GLN A 483 9.92 27.88 -3.16
C GLN A 483 10.11 28.50 -1.77
N THR A 484 9.95 27.73 -0.69
CA THR A 484 10.13 28.24 0.68
C THR A 484 11.56 28.63 0.95
N HIS A 485 12.53 27.87 0.45
CA HIS A 485 13.94 28.21 0.51
C HIS A 485 14.24 29.51 -0.25
N ARG A 486 13.71 29.69 -1.46
CA ARG A 486 13.86 30.93 -2.22
C ARG A 486 13.26 32.14 -1.48
N ARG A 487 12.08 31.97 -0.87
CA ARG A 487 11.45 33.02 -0.06
C ARG A 487 12.24 33.34 1.20
N PHE A 488 12.86 32.34 1.81
CA PHE A 488 13.81 32.55 2.90
C PHE A 488 14.99 33.41 2.42
N LEU A 489 15.63 33.09 1.30
CA LEU A 489 16.75 33.88 0.76
C LEU A 489 16.31 35.31 0.41
N ASP A 490 15.14 35.49 -0.20
CA ASP A 490 14.57 36.81 -0.49
C ASP A 490 14.37 37.63 0.81
N ALA A 491 13.83 37.01 1.87
CA ALA A 491 13.61 37.66 3.16
C ALA A 491 14.93 37.96 3.90
N TRP A 492 15.90 37.05 3.80
CA TRP A 492 17.24 37.20 4.38
C TRP A 492 18.01 38.34 3.72
N GLU A 493 17.93 38.45 2.39
CA GLU A 493 18.53 39.54 1.64
C GLU A 493 17.80 40.87 1.92
N ALA A 494 16.47 40.87 2.07
CA ALA A 494 15.74 42.07 2.50
C ALA A 494 16.18 42.57 3.89
N GLN A 495 16.43 41.65 4.82
CA GLN A 495 17.00 41.97 6.14
C GLN A 495 18.41 42.57 6.00
N ALA A 496 19.28 41.98 5.17
CA ALA A 496 20.60 42.51 4.86
C ALA A 496 20.54 43.94 4.31
N GLN A 497 19.59 44.22 3.40
CA GLN A 497 19.38 45.55 2.83
C GLN A 497 18.86 46.57 3.86
N ALA A 498 17.95 46.15 4.75
CA ALA A 498 17.45 46.99 5.83
C ALA A 498 18.58 47.41 6.81
N ILE A 499 19.55 46.53 7.07
CA ILE A 499 20.73 46.86 7.89
C ILE A 499 21.57 47.93 7.19
N ARG A 500 21.82 47.77 5.89
CA ARG A 500 22.61 48.73 5.11
C ARG A 500 21.97 50.12 5.07
N SER A 501 20.64 50.20 4.93
CA SER A 501 19.93 51.48 4.93
C SER A 501 19.87 52.12 6.32
N THR A 502 19.74 51.32 7.38
CA THR A 502 19.73 51.79 8.78
C THR A 502 21.05 52.47 9.17
N SER A 503 22.18 52.00 8.64
CA SER A 503 23.50 52.63 8.80
C SER A 503 23.46 54.13 8.45
N THR A 504 22.80 54.46 7.33
CA THR A 504 22.71 55.83 6.83
C THR A 504 21.94 56.75 7.80
N TYR A 505 20.91 56.23 8.46
CA TYR A 505 20.15 56.97 9.47
C TYR A 505 20.93 57.11 10.79
N LEU A 506 21.60 56.07 11.26
CA LEU A 506 22.32 56.10 12.54
C LEU A 506 23.62 56.92 12.48
N LEU A 507 24.25 57.09 11.31
CA LEU A 507 25.34 58.06 11.15
C LEU A 507 24.90 59.48 11.53
N SER A 508 23.64 59.84 11.25
CA SER A 508 23.06 61.14 11.64
C SER A 508 22.70 61.24 13.12
N ALA A 509 22.52 60.10 13.80
CA ALA A 509 22.14 59.98 15.21
C ALA A 509 23.29 59.48 16.11
N SER A 510 24.54 59.63 15.65
CA SER A 510 25.80 59.17 16.26
C SER A 510 26.01 59.60 17.72
N SER A 511 25.21 60.55 18.22
CA SER A 511 25.16 60.97 19.62
C SER A 511 24.51 59.94 20.57
N SER A 512 23.91 58.86 20.08
CA SER A 512 23.15 57.89 20.90
C SER A 512 23.94 56.65 21.34
N LEU A 513 25.11 56.37 20.75
CA LEU A 513 25.94 55.18 21.02
C LEU A 513 26.95 55.40 22.16
N HIS A 514 26.50 55.96 23.29
CA HIS A 514 27.39 56.32 24.41
C HIS A 514 28.00 55.12 25.16
N ASP A 515 27.43 53.92 25.01
CA ASP A 515 27.83 52.72 25.75
C ASP A 515 28.84 51.82 25.01
N LEU A 516 29.17 52.14 23.75
CA LEU A 516 30.07 51.36 22.87
C LEU A 516 29.74 49.85 22.78
N SER A 517 28.52 49.44 23.16
CA SER A 517 28.02 48.08 23.08
C SER A 517 27.48 47.77 21.68
N PRO A 518 27.36 46.47 21.31
CA PRO A 518 26.68 46.08 20.09
C PRO A 518 25.24 46.62 20.09
N PRO A 519 24.74 47.19 18.98
CA PRO A 519 23.34 47.56 18.88
C PRO A 519 22.45 46.31 19.00
N PRO A 520 21.24 46.43 19.59
CA PRO A 520 20.36 45.29 19.83
C PRO A 520 19.96 44.56 18.54
N PHE A 521 19.95 45.27 17.42
CA PHE A 521 19.65 44.66 16.14
C PHE A 521 20.78 43.76 15.62
N VAL A 522 22.05 44.06 15.93
CA VAL A 522 23.20 43.21 15.61
C VAL A 522 23.13 41.92 16.43
N GLU A 523 22.74 42.03 17.70
CA GLU A 523 22.52 40.84 18.55
C GLU A 523 21.36 39.98 18.03
N ASN A 524 20.25 40.60 17.62
CA ASN A 524 19.11 39.87 17.08
C ASN A 524 19.42 39.15 15.76
N THR A 525 20.16 39.78 14.84
CA THR A 525 20.56 39.15 13.56
C THR A 525 21.52 38.00 13.79
N VAL A 526 22.48 38.15 14.69
CA VAL A 526 23.42 37.09 15.09
C VAL A 526 22.70 35.94 15.77
N HIS A 527 21.73 36.21 16.65
CA HIS A 527 20.93 35.16 17.28
C HIS A 527 20.05 34.41 16.26
N SER A 528 19.48 35.14 15.28
CA SER A 528 18.71 34.54 14.19
C SER A 528 19.60 33.65 13.31
N LEU A 529 20.85 34.07 13.07
CA LEU A 529 21.84 33.26 12.39
C LEU A 529 22.21 32.02 13.20
N GLU A 530 22.47 32.14 14.52
CA GLU A 530 22.75 31.01 15.41
C GLU A 530 21.63 29.96 15.35
N GLU A 531 20.37 30.40 15.36
CA GLU A 531 19.22 29.50 15.25
C GLU A 531 19.18 28.77 13.88
N ILE A 532 19.39 29.48 12.77
CA ILE A 532 19.48 28.89 11.42
C ILE A 532 20.61 27.85 11.35
N LEU A 533 21.79 28.15 11.91
CA LEU A 533 22.92 27.25 11.93
C LEU A 533 22.67 25.99 12.77
N SER A 534 21.98 26.11 13.90
CA SER A 534 21.55 24.96 14.72
C SER A 534 20.61 24.05 13.94
N ILE A 535 19.58 24.62 13.31
CA ILE A 535 18.61 23.86 12.51
C ILE A 535 19.29 23.16 11.34
N PHE A 536 20.23 23.84 10.68
CA PHE A 536 20.99 23.25 9.59
C PHE A 536 21.80 22.03 10.06
N GLN A 537 22.54 22.18 11.17
CA GLN A 537 23.28 21.06 11.76
C GLN A 537 22.37 19.90 12.15
N GLU A 538 21.24 20.18 12.81
CA GLU A 538 20.24 19.18 13.18
C GLU A 538 19.67 18.47 11.93
N SER A 539 19.30 19.21 10.90
CA SER A 539 18.76 18.65 9.65
C SER A 539 19.77 17.74 8.96
N HIS A 540 21.05 18.13 8.92
CA HIS A 540 22.12 17.34 8.34
C HIS A 540 22.35 16.04 9.12
N THR A 541 22.33 16.09 10.45
CA THR A 541 22.46 14.88 11.28
C THR A 541 21.28 13.92 11.12
N MET A 542 20.07 14.43 10.88
CA MET A 542 18.87 13.61 10.69
C MET A 542 18.81 12.99 9.29
N LEU A 543 19.11 13.76 8.24
CA LEU A 543 19.06 13.30 6.85
C LEU A 543 20.19 12.31 6.53
N SER A 544 21.38 12.52 7.09
CA SER A 544 22.55 11.62 6.94
C SER A 544 22.30 10.21 7.51
N GLY A 545 21.37 10.07 8.47
CA GLY A 545 20.98 8.76 9.01
C GLY A 545 20.02 7.96 8.11
N VAL A 546 19.41 8.59 7.12
CA VAL A 546 18.35 7.98 6.27
C VAL A 546 18.81 7.75 4.83
N LYS A 547 19.69 8.60 4.28
CA LYS A 547 20.24 8.43 2.94
C LYS A 547 21.57 7.67 2.98
N CYS A 548 21.60 6.45 2.42
CA CYS A 548 22.82 5.67 2.21
C CYS A 548 23.60 6.18 0.97
N ILE A 549 24.03 7.44 0.98
CA ILE A 549 24.77 8.08 -0.13
C ILE A 549 26.16 8.50 0.36
N ASP A 550 27.15 8.50 -0.55
CA ASP A 550 28.54 8.87 -0.28
C ASP A 550 28.65 10.24 0.42
N THR A 551 29.14 10.22 1.65
CA THR A 551 29.15 11.36 2.59
C THR A 551 29.95 12.58 2.11
N GLN A 552 30.84 12.42 1.14
CA GLN A 552 31.76 13.49 0.71
C GLN A 552 31.10 14.52 -0.23
N THR A 553 30.21 14.09 -1.12
CA THR A 553 29.52 14.97 -2.08
C THR A 553 28.43 15.82 -1.44
N GLU A 554 27.73 15.28 -0.44
CA GLU A 554 26.70 16.02 0.30
C GLU A 554 27.32 17.11 1.17
N ASP A 555 28.44 16.84 1.84
CA ASP A 555 29.14 17.83 2.68
C ASP A 555 29.61 19.05 1.86
N GLU A 556 30.07 18.86 0.62
CA GLU A 556 30.47 19.95 -0.28
C GLU A 556 29.26 20.79 -0.76
N GLN A 557 28.14 20.14 -1.09
CA GLN A 557 26.90 20.83 -1.50
C GLN A 557 26.26 21.59 -0.33
N ALA A 558 26.22 20.98 0.86
CA ALA A 558 25.75 21.58 2.09
C ALA A 558 26.58 22.82 2.48
N GLN A 559 27.91 22.76 2.31
CA GLN A 559 28.78 23.92 2.50
C GLN A 559 28.55 25.03 1.47
N ALA A 560 28.23 24.68 0.22
CA ALA A 560 27.91 25.64 -0.83
C ALA A 560 26.59 26.39 -0.56
N GLU A 561 25.56 25.72 -0.04
CA GLU A 561 24.30 26.36 0.39
C GLU A 561 24.50 27.33 1.56
N LEU A 562 25.44 27.04 2.44
CA LEU A 562 25.66 27.81 3.66
C LEU A 562 26.39 29.13 3.40
N PHE A 563 27.29 29.18 2.41
CA PHE A 563 28.08 30.36 2.10
C PHE A 563 27.23 31.64 1.88
N PRO A 564 26.18 31.64 1.03
CA PRO A 564 25.33 32.82 0.85
C PRO A 564 24.56 33.20 2.12
N ILE A 565 24.18 32.24 2.97
CA ILE A 565 23.48 32.50 4.23
C ILE A 565 24.41 33.25 5.20
N LEU A 566 25.64 32.77 5.37
CA LEU A 566 26.66 33.41 6.21
C LEU A 566 27.05 34.79 5.67
N ALA A 567 27.25 34.92 4.35
CA ALA A 567 27.56 36.19 3.72
C ALA A 567 26.42 37.21 3.90
N GLY A 568 25.16 36.76 3.71
CA GLY A 568 23.96 37.59 3.84
C GLY A 568 23.76 38.19 5.23
N ALA A 569 24.23 37.55 6.30
CA ALA A 569 24.21 38.15 7.64
C ALA A 569 25.50 38.92 7.97
N LEU A 570 26.66 38.29 7.83
CA LEU A 570 27.91 38.82 8.38
C LEU A 570 28.43 40.01 7.58
N ASP A 571 28.35 39.99 6.24
CA ASP A 571 28.92 41.06 5.42
C ASP A 571 28.19 42.40 5.59
N PRO A 572 26.84 42.48 5.65
CA PRO A 572 26.12 43.71 5.98
C PRO A 572 26.43 44.22 7.39
N LEU A 573 26.54 43.32 8.38
CA LEU A 573 26.86 43.69 9.76
C LEU A 573 28.28 44.25 9.87
N LEU A 574 29.25 43.63 9.19
CA LEU A 574 30.63 44.12 9.12
C LEU A 574 30.69 45.50 8.45
N GLN A 575 30.00 45.67 7.31
CA GLN A 575 29.95 46.96 6.63
C GLN A 575 29.30 48.04 7.49
N PHE A 576 28.22 47.72 8.20
CA PHE A 576 27.59 48.61 9.16
C PHE A 576 28.57 49.02 10.26
N CYS A 577 29.23 48.06 10.89
CA CYS A 577 30.18 48.33 11.97
C CYS A 577 31.35 49.20 11.48
N GLN A 578 31.85 48.98 10.27
CA GLN A 578 32.93 49.76 9.66
C GLN A 578 32.50 51.20 9.35
N GLN A 579 31.30 51.40 8.82
CA GLN A 579 30.77 52.73 8.52
C GLN A 579 30.59 53.57 9.80
N ILE A 580 30.08 52.96 10.88
CA ILE A 580 29.96 53.66 12.16
C ILE A 580 31.33 53.90 12.79
N SER A 581 32.22 52.90 12.79
CA SER A 581 33.57 53.02 13.35
C SER A 581 34.37 54.17 12.71
N THR A 582 34.24 54.40 11.41
CA THR A 582 34.93 55.53 10.74
C THR A 582 34.34 56.91 11.07
N ALA A 583 33.08 56.97 11.54
CA ALA A 583 32.43 58.20 11.97
C ALA A 583 32.67 58.53 13.46
N MET A 584 33.21 57.60 14.24
CA MET A 584 33.47 57.76 15.68
C MET A 584 34.83 58.40 15.98
N ALA A 585 35.03 58.83 17.22
CA ALA A 585 36.32 59.31 17.70
C ALA A 585 37.37 58.18 17.64
N LYS A 586 38.62 58.53 17.33
CA LYS A 586 39.69 57.57 17.04
C LYS A 586 39.94 56.54 18.17
N GLY A 587 39.76 56.94 19.44
CA GLY A 587 39.87 56.02 20.59
C GLY A 587 38.65 55.13 20.86
N ASP A 588 37.45 55.56 20.47
CA ASP A 588 36.19 54.83 20.74
C ASP A 588 35.86 53.83 19.62
N ALA A 589 36.32 54.13 18.39
CA ALA A 589 36.07 53.35 17.19
C ALA A 589 36.54 51.87 17.28
N PRO A 590 37.77 51.55 17.74
CA PRO A 590 38.21 50.17 17.84
C PRO A 590 37.50 49.39 18.94
N VAL A 591 37.10 50.06 20.04
CA VAL A 591 36.36 49.40 21.15
C VAL A 591 34.96 48.98 20.71
N PHE A 592 34.23 49.87 20.04
CA PHE A 592 32.92 49.52 19.46
C PHE A 592 33.05 48.37 18.45
N MET A 593 34.04 48.45 17.55
CA MET A 593 34.27 47.40 16.56
C MET A 593 34.60 46.06 17.21
N LEU A 594 35.48 46.03 18.22
CA LEU A 594 35.83 44.81 18.95
C LEU A 594 34.60 44.18 19.63
N ASN A 595 33.78 44.98 20.31
CA ASN A 595 32.56 44.48 20.95
C ASN A 595 31.60 43.84 19.92
N CYS A 596 31.41 44.47 18.75
CA CYS A 596 30.59 43.93 17.67
C CYS A 596 31.19 42.67 17.02
N LEU A 597 32.49 42.64 16.76
CA LEU A 597 33.18 41.49 16.16
C LEU A 597 33.12 40.26 17.09
N VAL A 598 33.31 40.44 18.39
CA VAL A 598 33.22 39.36 19.38
C VAL A 598 31.79 38.85 19.50
N ALA A 599 30.80 39.75 19.50
CA ALA A 599 29.39 39.37 19.51
C ALA A 599 29.03 38.53 18.28
N MET A 600 29.58 38.83 17.10
CA MET A 600 29.41 38.02 15.88
C MET A 600 30.20 36.70 15.91
N GLN A 601 31.40 36.67 16.48
CA GLN A 601 32.27 35.49 16.49
C GLN A 601 31.80 34.42 17.49
N THR A 602 31.33 34.83 18.66
CA THR A 602 31.04 33.91 19.78
C THR A 602 30.06 32.79 19.40
N PRO A 603 28.94 33.05 18.71
CA PRO A 603 27.99 32.00 18.33
C PRO A 603 28.52 31.09 17.22
N LEU A 604 29.34 31.62 16.32
CA LEU A 604 29.90 30.86 15.20
C LEU A 604 30.91 29.79 15.65
N LEU A 605 31.63 30.02 16.76
CA LEU A 605 32.60 29.05 17.32
C LEU A 605 31.99 27.68 17.64
N ARG A 606 30.66 27.60 17.83
CA ARG A 606 29.95 26.36 18.12
C ARG A 606 29.82 25.44 16.90
N PHE A 607 30.02 25.98 15.70
CA PHE A 607 29.73 25.31 14.44
C PHE A 607 31.02 25.08 13.63
N PRO A 608 31.46 23.82 13.44
CA PRO A 608 32.77 23.53 12.82
C PRO A 608 32.87 23.99 11.36
N PHE A 609 31.75 24.00 10.65
CA PHE A 609 31.66 24.41 9.25
C PHE A 609 31.80 25.94 9.03
N THR A 610 31.79 26.76 10.09
CA THR A 610 31.97 28.22 9.99
C THR A 610 33.43 28.67 10.14
N SER A 611 34.36 27.72 10.24
CA SER A 611 35.79 27.95 10.53
C SER A 611 36.45 29.03 9.65
N GLN A 612 36.12 29.08 8.35
CA GLN A 612 36.65 30.08 7.44
C GLN A 612 36.25 31.51 7.85
N ARG A 613 34.97 31.72 8.17
CA ARG A 613 34.46 33.05 8.60
C ARG A 613 34.93 33.39 10.01
N VAL A 614 35.00 32.41 10.91
CA VAL A 614 35.57 32.60 12.26
C VAL A 614 37.03 33.05 12.19
N THR A 615 37.84 32.46 11.31
CA THR A 615 39.25 32.83 11.12
C THR A 615 39.38 34.27 10.59
N MET A 616 38.54 34.66 9.63
CA MET A 616 38.47 36.04 9.13
C MET A 616 38.07 37.04 10.23
N LEU A 617 37.06 36.71 11.05
CA LEU A 617 36.67 37.55 12.18
C LEU A 617 37.78 37.65 13.23
N HIS A 618 38.51 36.55 13.47
CA HIS A 618 39.63 36.54 14.40
C HIS A 618 40.76 37.46 13.94
N SER A 619 41.16 37.41 12.66
CA SER A 619 42.19 38.33 12.14
C SER A 619 41.75 39.80 12.23
N LEU A 620 40.46 40.09 11.99
CA LEU A 620 39.91 41.44 12.17
C LEU A 620 39.94 41.88 13.64
N ILE A 621 39.66 40.99 14.58
CA ILE A 621 39.76 41.27 16.02
C ILE A 621 41.21 41.60 16.39
N GLU A 622 42.18 40.83 15.93
CA GLU A 622 43.61 41.09 16.17
C GLU A 622 44.05 42.44 15.59
N ASP A 623 43.64 42.78 14.36
CA ASP A 623 43.95 44.06 13.73
C ASP A 623 43.39 45.25 14.52
N GLN A 624 42.12 45.16 14.95
CA GLN A 624 41.48 46.22 15.75
C GLN A 624 42.10 46.32 17.15
N MET A 625 42.50 45.19 17.74
CA MET A 625 43.21 45.15 19.02
C MET A 625 44.58 45.84 18.91
N ASN A 626 45.36 45.55 17.87
CA ASN A 626 46.65 46.19 17.62
C ASN A 626 46.49 47.70 17.38
N SER A 627 45.45 48.10 16.65
CA SER A 627 45.12 49.52 16.45
C SER A 627 44.77 50.22 17.77
N LEU A 628 43.95 49.59 18.62
CA LEU A 628 43.59 50.08 19.95
C LEU A 628 44.82 50.26 20.84
N ILE A 629 45.67 49.23 20.92
CA ILE A 629 46.90 49.25 21.72
C ILE A 629 47.82 50.38 21.24
N ARG A 630 48.04 50.51 19.93
CA ARG A 630 48.90 51.55 19.36
C ARG A 630 48.37 52.95 19.61
N GLU A 631 47.08 53.19 19.41
CA GLU A 631 46.52 54.52 19.60
C GLU A 631 46.52 54.95 21.07
N HIS A 632 46.16 54.02 21.97
CA HIS A 632 46.18 54.30 23.40
C HIS A 632 47.59 54.38 23.97
N SER A 633 48.55 53.59 23.50
CA SER A 633 49.96 53.74 23.90
C SER A 633 50.51 55.08 23.44
N GLU A 634 50.26 55.51 22.20
CA GLU A 634 50.65 56.82 21.70
C GLU A 634 50.04 57.96 22.52
N SER A 635 48.74 57.88 22.84
CA SER A 635 48.05 58.87 23.67
C SER A 635 48.64 58.94 25.09
N THR A 636 48.88 57.78 25.70
CA THR A 636 49.44 57.68 27.05
C THR A 636 50.90 58.18 27.06
N LEU A 637 51.72 57.81 26.06
CA LEU A 637 53.10 58.30 25.92
C LEU A 637 53.17 59.81 25.69
N ARG A 638 52.20 60.42 24.99
CA ARG A 638 52.08 61.88 24.86
C ARG A 638 51.72 62.53 26.20
N GLN A 639 50.77 61.96 26.94
CA GLN A 639 50.39 62.46 28.27
C GLN A 639 51.56 62.37 29.28
N LEU A 640 52.41 61.34 29.15
CA LEU A 640 53.61 61.15 29.96
C LEU A 640 54.81 62.01 29.51
N GLY A 641 54.72 62.69 28.36
CA GLY A 641 55.83 63.44 27.74
C GLY A 641 56.95 62.57 27.15
N LEU A 642 56.81 61.23 27.21
CA LEU A 642 57.78 60.27 26.68
C LEU A 642 57.81 60.27 25.15
N ALA A 643 56.67 60.56 24.50
CA ALA A 643 56.56 60.53 23.05
C ALA A 643 57.47 61.56 22.35
N GLU A 644 57.65 62.74 22.95
CA GLU A 644 58.48 63.81 22.38
C GLU A 644 59.98 63.47 22.46
N ILE A 645 60.41 62.90 23.59
CA ILE A 645 61.79 62.45 23.80
C ILE A 645 62.13 61.24 22.93
N LEU A 646 61.21 60.28 22.77
CA LEU A 646 61.40 59.18 21.80
C LEU A 646 61.51 59.71 20.37
N GLY A 647 60.77 60.76 20.03
CA GLY A 647 60.86 61.43 18.74
C GLY A 647 62.21 62.12 18.52
N GLN A 648 62.76 62.78 19.54
CA GLN A 648 64.10 63.40 19.50
C GLN A 648 65.20 62.34 19.38
N LEU A 649 65.11 61.27 20.18
CA LEU A 649 66.03 60.14 20.15
C LEU A 649 66.02 59.42 18.78
N ALA A 650 64.85 59.26 18.17
CA ALA A 650 64.72 58.66 16.84
C ALA A 650 65.30 59.53 15.72
N ARG A 651 65.39 60.86 15.91
CA ARG A 651 66.03 61.80 14.96
C ARG A 651 67.54 61.94 15.19
N GLY A 652 68.07 61.33 16.25
CA GLY A 652 69.48 61.47 16.64
C GLY A 652 69.82 62.84 17.21
N GLU A 653 68.83 63.56 17.76
CA GLU A 653 69.06 64.84 18.44
C GLU A 653 69.47 64.59 19.90
N ASP A 654 70.47 65.34 20.38
CA ASP A 654 70.89 65.30 21.79
C ASP A 654 69.79 65.88 22.68
N VAL A 655 69.36 65.10 23.66
CA VAL A 655 68.30 65.50 24.60
C VAL A 655 68.93 66.19 25.81
N ASP A 656 68.39 67.35 26.19
CA ASP A 656 68.86 68.08 27.36
C ASP A 656 68.68 67.25 28.67
N PRO A 657 69.70 67.19 29.56
CA PRO A 657 69.62 66.50 30.86
C PRO A 657 68.42 66.91 31.72
N MET A 658 68.02 68.18 31.62
CA MET A 658 66.91 68.75 32.38
C MET A 658 65.54 68.28 31.88
N THR A 659 65.38 68.10 30.56
CA THR A 659 64.13 67.58 29.97
C THR A 659 63.97 66.09 30.24
N LEU A 660 65.08 65.34 30.23
CA LEU A 660 65.11 63.93 30.61
C LEU A 660 64.73 63.71 32.08
N SER A 661 65.30 64.50 33.01
CA SER A 661 64.94 64.43 34.44
C SER A 661 63.49 64.85 34.70
N ALA A 662 63.01 65.90 34.01
CA ALA A 662 61.60 66.32 34.09
C ALA A 662 60.64 65.23 33.57
N CYS A 663 61.03 64.50 32.54
CA CYS A 663 60.28 63.37 31.99
C CYS A 663 60.19 62.20 32.97
N PHE A 664 61.30 61.76 33.56
CA PHE A 664 61.26 60.71 34.58
C PHE A 664 60.38 61.12 35.77
N ARG A 665 60.49 62.37 36.24
CA ARG A 665 59.62 62.87 37.32
C ARG A 665 58.14 62.90 36.91
N GLY A 666 57.83 63.30 35.68
CA GLY A 666 56.49 63.27 35.12
C GLY A 666 55.93 61.85 35.02
N PHE A 667 56.75 60.91 34.55
CA PHE A 667 56.42 59.48 34.46
C PHE A 667 56.09 58.88 35.82
N TYR A 668 56.95 59.05 36.83
CA TYR A 668 56.69 58.52 38.17
C TYR A 668 55.52 59.21 38.85
N THR A 669 55.33 60.51 38.63
CA THR A 669 54.13 61.21 39.12
C THR A 669 52.88 60.58 38.51
N ALA A 670 52.85 60.32 37.20
CA ALA A 670 51.70 59.70 36.55
C ALA A 670 51.51 58.22 36.91
N LEU A 671 52.57 57.49 37.24
CA LEU A 671 52.51 56.10 37.68
C LEU A 671 51.99 55.97 39.12
N PHE A 672 52.33 56.92 40.00
CA PHE A 672 52.02 56.86 41.44
C PHE A 672 50.90 57.81 41.93
N ASN A 673 50.44 58.79 41.15
CA ASN A 673 49.33 59.66 41.58
C ASN A 673 48.02 58.86 41.64
N ILE A 674 47.22 59.14 42.67
CA ILE A 674 46.12 58.34 43.25
C ILE A 674 44.88 58.14 42.35
N SER A 675 44.99 58.22 41.03
CA SER A 675 43.90 57.88 40.11
C SER A 675 44.43 57.46 38.73
N GLY A 676 44.94 56.23 38.63
CA GLY A 676 44.83 55.40 37.42
C GLY A 676 45.06 56.08 36.07
N THR A 677 46.23 56.68 35.81
CA THR A 677 46.59 57.11 34.44
C THR A 677 46.82 55.92 33.48
N LEU A 678 46.89 54.70 34.02
CA LEU A 678 46.75 53.42 33.30
C LEU A 678 45.30 52.90 33.26
N SER A 679 44.38 53.47 34.04
CA SER A 679 42.96 53.23 33.86
C SER A 679 42.53 54.01 32.63
N ILE A 680 42.49 53.32 31.51
CA ILE A 680 41.94 53.86 30.27
C ILE A 680 40.44 53.55 30.34
N PRO A 681 39.57 54.52 30.68
CA PRO A 681 38.13 54.28 30.88
C PRO A 681 37.43 53.75 29.62
N VAL A 682 38.09 53.88 28.46
CA VAL A 682 37.65 53.34 27.17
C VAL A 682 37.90 51.82 27.07
N ILE A 683 39.00 51.31 27.64
CA ILE A 683 39.28 49.87 27.72
C ILE A 683 38.31 49.18 28.69
N ASP A 684 37.81 49.88 29.70
CA ASP A 684 36.80 49.33 30.64
C ASP A 684 35.43 49.08 29.98
N ARG A 685 35.20 49.64 28.78
CA ARG A 685 33.97 49.45 27.98
C ARG A 685 34.04 48.25 27.03
N LEU A 686 35.16 47.52 26.98
CA LEU A 686 35.24 46.24 26.28
C LEU A 686 34.44 45.17 27.05
N GLY A 687 33.48 44.54 26.36
CA GLY A 687 32.60 43.54 26.94
C GLY A 687 33.34 42.28 27.40
N ASP A 688 34.34 41.84 26.63
CA ASP A 688 35.11 40.64 26.95
C ASP A 688 36.24 40.93 27.97
N ARG A 689 36.28 40.14 29.04
CA ARG A 689 37.33 40.20 30.07
C ARG A 689 38.71 39.80 29.51
N SER A 690 38.76 38.85 28.58
CA SER A 690 40.01 38.36 28.01
C SER A 690 40.70 39.46 27.19
N LEU A 691 39.94 40.10 26.30
CA LEU A 691 40.39 41.23 25.48
C LEU A 691 40.76 42.45 26.31
N ARG A 692 40.06 42.72 27.42
CA ARG A 692 40.46 43.77 28.38
C ARG A 692 41.84 43.51 28.98
N SER A 693 42.10 42.28 29.40
CA SER A 693 43.40 41.90 29.94
C SER A 693 44.49 42.04 28.88
N GLN A 694 44.21 41.56 27.66
CA GLN A 694 45.15 41.62 26.54
C GLN A 694 45.47 43.06 26.12
N ALA A 695 44.48 43.94 26.04
CA ALA A 695 44.67 45.36 25.73
C ALA A 695 45.52 46.06 26.80
N ARG A 696 45.22 45.83 28.09
CA ARG A 696 45.98 46.41 29.21
C ARG A 696 47.43 45.94 29.21
N GLN A 697 47.65 44.63 29.05
CA GLN A 697 48.98 44.06 28.95
C GLN A 697 49.74 44.60 27.74
N GLY A 698 49.10 44.69 26.57
CA GLY A 698 49.71 45.22 25.35
C GLY A 698 50.11 46.69 25.47
N VAL A 699 49.27 47.54 26.08
CA VAL A 699 49.62 48.95 26.36
C VAL A 699 50.76 49.03 27.37
N GLY A 700 50.72 48.21 28.43
CA GLY A 700 51.79 48.12 29.43
C GLY A 700 53.13 47.72 28.82
N LEU A 701 53.15 46.71 27.93
CA LEU A 701 54.35 46.30 27.17
C LEU A 701 54.94 47.46 26.37
N GLN A 702 54.11 48.16 25.58
CA GLN A 702 54.60 49.26 24.75
C GLN A 702 55.14 50.44 25.57
N ILE A 703 54.55 50.72 26.74
CA ILE A 703 55.04 51.75 27.66
C ILE A 703 56.36 51.31 28.30
N ALA A 704 56.48 50.04 28.71
CA ALA A 704 57.71 49.49 29.28
C ALA A 704 58.87 49.52 28.26
N ASP A 705 58.62 49.13 27.01
CA ASP A 705 59.63 49.15 25.95
C ASP A 705 60.05 50.58 25.57
N ALA A 706 59.10 51.53 25.60
CA ALA A 706 59.38 52.96 25.43
C ALA A 706 60.27 53.49 26.56
N TYR A 707 59.97 53.12 27.81
CA TYR A 707 60.75 53.50 28.98
C TYR A 707 62.17 52.89 28.93
N GLU A 708 62.30 51.62 28.56
CA GLU A 708 63.59 50.93 28.44
C GLU A 708 64.54 51.63 27.45
N LYS A 709 64.02 52.06 26.30
CA LYS A 709 64.81 52.82 25.31
C LYS A 709 65.35 54.13 25.85
N ILE A 710 64.51 54.88 26.58
CA ILE A 710 64.90 56.14 27.20
C ILE A 710 65.90 55.91 28.34
N TYR A 711 65.68 54.88 29.15
CA TYR A 711 66.56 54.50 30.26
C TYR A 711 67.95 54.11 29.76
N ASN A 712 68.04 53.31 28.69
CA ASN A 712 69.32 52.90 28.10
C ASN A 712 70.07 54.11 27.55
N TYR A 713 69.40 55.01 26.83
CA TYR A 713 70.00 56.26 26.34
C TYR A 713 70.50 57.15 27.49
N ALA A 714 69.69 57.32 28.54
CA ALA A 714 70.06 58.08 29.73
C ALA A 714 71.31 57.49 30.42
N THR A 715 71.39 56.16 30.52
CA THR A 715 72.52 55.46 31.16
C THR A 715 73.80 55.59 30.32
N GLU A 716 73.70 55.59 28.99
CA GLU A 716 74.84 55.73 28.08
C GLU A 716 75.39 57.16 28.00
N HIS A 717 74.52 58.18 27.98
CA HIS A 717 74.91 59.57 27.71
C HIS A 717 75.03 60.43 28.98
N PHE A 718 74.32 60.10 30.06
CA PHE A 718 74.24 60.90 31.28
C PHE A 718 74.22 60.05 32.58
N PRO A 719 75.37 59.53 33.03
CA PRO A 719 75.45 58.66 34.21
C PRO A 719 75.02 59.31 35.54
N ASP A 720 74.93 60.64 35.58
CA ASP A 720 74.53 61.42 36.77
C ASP A 720 72.99 61.54 36.95
N ILE A 721 72.20 61.15 35.94
CA ILE A 721 70.72 61.19 36.03
C ILE A 721 70.21 59.84 36.52
N HIS A 722 69.90 59.74 37.81
CA HIS A 722 69.33 58.51 38.37
C HIS A 722 67.82 58.43 38.12
N ALA A 723 67.41 57.52 37.25
CA ALA A 723 66.04 57.04 37.22
C ALA A 723 65.77 56.16 38.45
N SER A 724 64.62 56.32 39.11
CA SER A 724 64.35 55.68 40.41
C SER A 724 64.00 54.19 40.31
N HIS A 725 63.58 53.70 39.14
CA HIS A 725 63.23 52.30 38.91
C HIS A 725 63.92 51.75 37.66
N THR A 726 64.41 50.51 37.74
CA THR A 726 64.93 49.77 36.58
C THR A 726 63.79 49.39 35.62
N PRO A 727 64.06 49.17 34.33
CA PRO A 727 63.04 48.71 33.38
C PRO A 727 62.31 47.43 33.83
N GLU A 728 63.00 46.49 34.48
CA GLU A 728 62.40 45.28 35.06
C GLU A 728 61.42 45.59 36.20
N SER A 729 61.74 46.58 37.04
CA SER A 729 60.84 47.04 38.10
C SER A 729 59.60 47.72 37.54
N VAL A 730 59.75 48.44 36.42
CA VAL A 730 58.62 49.09 35.73
C VAL A 730 57.71 48.05 35.06
N ARG A 731 58.27 46.98 34.46
CA ARG A 731 57.46 45.85 33.94
C ARG A 731 56.66 45.17 35.05
N ALA A 732 57.31 44.87 36.19
CA ALA A 732 56.63 44.31 37.36
C ALA A 732 55.54 45.22 37.95
N LEU A 733 55.71 46.54 37.89
CA LEU A 733 54.70 47.51 38.33
C LEU A 733 53.49 47.61 37.38
N LEU A 734 53.64 47.20 36.13
CA LEU A 734 52.58 47.25 35.12
C LEU A 734 51.83 45.91 34.98
N ASP A 735 52.16 44.90 35.80
CA ASP A 735 51.68 43.51 35.68
C ASP A 735 51.91 42.92 34.27
N VAL A 736 53.07 43.20 33.68
CA VAL A 736 53.43 42.82 32.31
C VAL A 736 54.70 41.98 32.22
#